data_AF-A0A0D3ICU1-F1
#
_entry.id   AF-A0A0D3ICU1-F1
#
_cell.length_a   1.000
_cell.length_b   1.000
_cell.length_c   1.000
_cell.angle_alpha   90.00
_cell.angle_beta   90.00
_cell.angle_gamma   90.00
#
_symmetry.space_group_name_H-M   'P 1'
#
loop_
_entity.id
_entity.type
_entity.pdbx_description
1 polymer ?
#
loop_
_entity_poly.entity_id
_entity_poly.type
_entity_poly.pdbx_seq_one_letter_code
_entity_poly.pdbx_strand_id
1 'polypeptide(L)'
;MQLMDGGPGGTSAQAETRSCGCARPAAGSVDLSIDLHLGCCGSARARAIGLTVAGVVAGAVDALMLRLAMRYDTTLAEWVAVKGNATAAFSFCFLLASSCSSVKLRQGMIAAAARSPRHVALAAALQGLVLAGRAAALWECSAAQALLLMSLCPLWAALFGRCALGDSLESRTVVALLLACAASALGICLPAIVSNGERALLLGGLVALATGVGLAALLTTSRATVQRQVDAALGLAVVLGNMLAGCAALPPALLHAGGALGEPGLWLAATCGGLSAATYTNLCVVRAPRRLTPPEVGLLLLLEALLAPLLTWAALGEPFSELDSWWADLWMGLGGAALLAVVASHELEQLVTFRRNGAAASGRRISRASPRAAHNGPRMYACHKFRSMGLSVRVFERGSSVGGTWYWNRYPGARCDLPSLEYSYSFDEALQQDWEWSEVYPSQEELERYANHVADRFDLRRSISFDTRVTSATYDPDACRWAVETDSGARAVASHLILATGNLSTPQLPDIPGVEGFAGRTFHTGLWPSDGVDFSGRRVGVIGTGSSGVQVIPQVARSASHLTVFQRTANYSIPARNAPLEPEAQAAHKARYGEIRQEALVTPFGIAKYGSPSVSAFEVSDEERQRTYEACWEMGGQAMLFAYNDLLKCADANETAARFVRQRIREKLVEPAVADLLVPTDHPIGAKRLCLDTDYYETYNRDNVTLVCVKQTPIRRIDPDGLPAGCEPRLLTLAALSRHPIDDLVLATGFDAMTGAARSIDIRNSDGLSLADEWESGPRSYLGLMVAGFPNMYLITGPQSPSVKSQMILASEHHVDIIAGIVQTMRAEGHRSVEAVAEAQEEWVGHANEVADATLYTKASTWYNGANVPGKPRVFMPYVGGVKAYREACEDVEHDGWRGFRFQH
;
A
#
# COMPACT_ATOMS: atom_id res chain seq x y z
N MET A 1 -27.56 7.61 72.60
CA MET A 1 -27.58 6.79 73.83
C MET A 1 -28.88 5.98 73.80
N GLN A 2 -28.78 4.65 73.79
CA GLN A 2 -29.84 3.62 73.86
C GLN A 2 -30.86 3.59 72.70
N LEU A 3 -30.91 2.57 71.82
CA LEU A 3 -31.29 1.15 71.96
C LEU A 3 -32.79 0.90 72.26
N MET A 4 -33.44 0.23 71.30
CA MET A 4 -34.39 -0.90 71.42
C MET A 4 -35.84 -0.73 70.92
N ASP A 5 -36.15 -1.65 69.98
CA ASP A 5 -37.33 -2.49 69.82
C ASP A 5 -38.66 -2.01 69.20
N GLY A 6 -39.11 -2.81 68.21
CA GLY A 6 -40.52 -3.00 67.86
C GLY A 6 -40.80 -3.19 66.36
N GLY A 7 -40.68 -4.42 65.82
CA GLY A 7 -41.32 -4.79 64.54
C GLY A 7 -42.85 -4.97 64.69
N PRO A 8 -43.62 -5.47 63.67
CA PRO A 8 -43.20 -6.02 62.37
C PRO A 8 -44.00 -5.50 61.14
N GLY A 9 -43.55 -5.87 59.93
CA GLY A 9 -44.44 -6.07 58.77
C GLY A 9 -44.03 -5.39 57.45
N GLY A 10 -43.68 -6.20 56.44
CA GLY A 10 -44.03 -5.88 55.05
C GLY A 10 -42.93 -5.50 54.05
N THR A 11 -42.45 -6.53 53.34
CA THR A 11 -42.16 -6.57 51.89
C THR A 11 -40.90 -5.94 51.26
N SER A 12 -40.25 -6.83 50.47
CA SER A 12 -39.36 -6.65 49.30
C SER A 12 -37.83 -6.56 49.51
N ALA A 13 -37.22 -7.75 49.59
CA ALA A 13 -36.12 -8.30 48.79
C ALA A 13 -35.49 -7.38 47.70
N GLN A 14 -34.18 -7.39 47.41
CA GLN A 14 -33.11 -8.37 47.68
C GLN A 14 -31.73 -7.72 47.41
N ALA A 15 -30.80 -7.87 48.34
CA ALA A 15 -29.34 -7.93 48.11
C ALA A 15 -28.95 -9.43 48.06
N GLU A 16 -27.78 -9.94 47.67
CA GLU A 16 -26.42 -9.48 47.94
C GLU A 16 -25.43 -10.49 47.30
N THR A 17 -24.17 -10.10 47.17
CA THR A 17 -23.01 -10.87 46.68
C THR A 17 -22.15 -11.48 47.81
N ARG A 18 -21.28 -12.46 47.44
CA ARG A 18 -20.07 -13.03 48.12
C ARG A 18 -20.30 -14.37 48.87
N SER A 19 -19.39 -15.34 49.01
CA SER A 19 -17.90 -15.41 49.00
C SER A 19 -17.36 -16.86 48.81
N CYS A 20 -16.03 -17.00 48.72
CA CYS A 20 -15.16 -18.17 48.40
C CYS A 20 -14.98 -19.27 49.47
N GLY A 21 -14.45 -20.44 49.07
CA GLY A 21 -13.71 -21.39 49.93
C GLY A 21 -13.37 -22.76 49.29
N CYS A 22 -12.12 -23.24 49.42
CA CYS A 22 -11.54 -24.42 48.73
C CYS A 22 -11.41 -25.71 49.59
N ALA A 23 -11.28 -26.88 48.91
CA ALA A 23 -10.45 -28.10 49.21
C ALA A 23 -11.11 -29.49 49.55
N ARG A 24 -11.05 -30.43 48.57
CA ARG A 24 -10.60 -31.89 48.46
C ARG A 24 -10.82 -32.95 49.60
N PRO A 25 -10.71 -34.30 49.38
CA PRO A 25 -10.75 -35.19 48.16
C PRO A 25 -11.50 -36.58 48.29
N ALA A 26 -11.57 -37.35 47.18
CA ALA A 26 -11.38 -38.82 47.02
C ALA A 26 -12.52 -39.72 46.45
N ALA A 27 -12.16 -40.38 45.32
CA ALA A 27 -12.51 -41.72 44.78
C ALA A 27 -13.89 -42.03 44.11
N GLY A 28 -13.84 -42.34 42.81
CA GLY A 28 -14.76 -43.25 42.11
C GLY A 28 -15.27 -42.78 40.74
N SER A 29 -14.97 -43.55 39.70
CA SER A 29 -15.40 -43.47 38.28
C SER A 29 -14.96 -42.25 37.42
N VAL A 30 -14.17 -42.55 36.40
CA VAL A 30 -13.84 -41.64 35.29
C VAL A 30 -15.03 -41.63 34.34
N ASP A 31 -15.81 -40.56 34.39
CA ASP A 31 -16.80 -40.21 33.37
C ASP A 31 -16.20 -39.07 32.55
N LEU A 32 -16.06 -39.27 31.25
CA LEU A 32 -15.33 -38.39 30.33
C LEU A 32 -16.34 -37.59 29.50
N SER A 33 -17.07 -36.67 30.15
CA SER A 33 -17.86 -35.65 29.47
C SER A 33 -16.99 -34.41 29.22
N ILE A 34 -16.75 -34.11 27.94
CA ILE A 34 -16.09 -32.86 27.52
C ILE A 34 -17.18 -31.79 27.40
N ASP A 35 -17.42 -31.04 28.48
CA ASP A 35 -18.22 -29.82 28.44
C ASP A 35 -17.36 -28.66 27.89
N LEU A 36 -17.50 -28.36 26.59
CA LEU A 36 -16.95 -27.15 25.97
C LEU A 36 -17.84 -25.95 26.32
N HIS A 37 -17.63 -25.36 27.50
CA HIS A 37 -18.20 -24.07 27.88
C HIS A 37 -17.62 -22.92 27.01
N LEU A 38 -18.16 -22.72 25.80
CA LEU A 38 -18.02 -21.45 25.07
C LEU A 38 -19.00 -20.42 25.67
N GLY A 39 -18.63 -19.87 26.83
CA GLY A 39 -19.41 -18.83 27.52
C GLY A 39 -19.59 -17.57 26.66
N CYS A 40 -20.74 -16.91 26.84
CA CYS A 40 -21.21 -15.70 26.14
C CYS A 40 -20.36 -14.42 26.28
N CYS A 41 -19.08 -14.50 26.66
CA CYS A 41 -18.19 -13.33 26.84
C CYS A 41 -16.89 -13.38 26.01
N GLY A 42 -16.81 -14.22 24.97
CA GLY A 42 -15.71 -14.19 24.01
C GLY A 42 -15.93 -13.21 22.85
N SER A 43 -14.90 -12.47 22.45
CA SER A 43 -14.93 -11.64 21.23
C SER A 43 -15.29 -12.48 20.00
N ALA A 44 -15.84 -11.85 18.95
CA ALA A 44 -16.20 -12.57 17.72
C ALA A 44 -15.01 -13.32 17.10
N ARG A 45 -13.78 -12.87 17.38
CA ARG A 45 -12.51 -13.49 16.96
C ARG A 45 -12.22 -14.77 17.76
N ALA A 46 -12.41 -14.75 19.09
CA ALA A 46 -12.26 -15.94 19.93
C ALA A 46 -13.31 -17.02 19.60
N ARG A 47 -14.54 -16.62 19.26
CA ARG A 47 -15.58 -17.54 18.79
C ARG A 47 -15.27 -18.16 17.43
N ALA A 48 -14.73 -17.40 16.48
CA ALA A 48 -14.32 -17.91 15.18
C ALA A 48 -13.15 -18.91 15.29
N ILE A 49 -12.12 -18.57 16.09
CA ILE A 49 -10.99 -19.48 16.36
C ILE A 49 -11.48 -20.75 17.07
N GLY A 50 -12.36 -20.63 18.07
CA GLY A 50 -12.97 -21.78 18.73
C GLY A 50 -13.78 -22.67 17.79
N LEU A 51 -14.55 -22.09 16.85
CA LEU A 51 -15.32 -22.82 15.84
C LEU A 51 -14.43 -23.51 14.80
N THR A 52 -13.35 -22.87 14.35
CA THR A 52 -12.39 -23.47 13.42
C THR A 52 -11.60 -24.59 14.09
N VAL A 53 -11.14 -24.39 15.33
CA VAL A 53 -10.50 -25.45 16.13
C VAL A 53 -11.47 -26.60 16.38
N ALA A 54 -12.74 -26.33 16.68
CA ALA A 54 -13.77 -27.36 16.81
C ALA A 54 -14.02 -28.13 15.49
N GLY A 55 -13.99 -27.45 14.34
CA GLY A 55 -14.12 -28.09 13.02
C GLY A 55 -12.92 -28.98 12.65
N VAL A 56 -11.70 -28.53 12.96
CA VAL A 56 -10.47 -29.32 12.77
C VAL A 56 -10.42 -30.51 13.73
N VAL A 57 -10.80 -30.31 15.00
CA VAL A 57 -10.90 -31.40 16.00
C VAL A 57 -12.00 -32.40 15.61
N ALA A 58 -13.14 -31.94 15.09
CA ALA A 58 -14.22 -32.82 14.61
C ALA A 58 -13.79 -33.66 13.38
N GLY A 59 -12.94 -33.14 12.50
CA GLY A 59 -12.33 -33.90 11.41
C GLY A 59 -11.29 -34.93 11.88
N ALA A 60 -10.55 -34.64 12.95
CA ALA A 60 -9.58 -35.58 13.55
C ALA A 60 -10.25 -36.76 14.27
N VAL A 61 -11.48 -36.57 14.77
CA VAL A 61 -12.31 -37.64 15.37
C VAL A 61 -12.64 -38.72 14.33
N ASP A 62 -12.82 -38.39 13.06
CA ASP A 62 -13.14 -39.38 12.01
C ASP A 62 -11.98 -40.38 11.81
N ALA A 63 -10.72 -39.96 11.91
CA ALA A 63 -9.55 -40.86 11.79
C ALA A 63 -9.29 -41.71 13.05
N LEU A 64 -9.50 -41.14 14.25
CA LEU A 64 -9.35 -41.84 15.53
C LEU A 64 -10.49 -42.84 15.78
N MET A 65 -11.71 -42.51 15.35
CA MET A 65 -12.92 -43.32 15.55
C MET A 65 -13.07 -44.43 14.50
N LEU A 66 -12.56 -44.26 13.28
CA LEU A 66 -12.39 -45.37 12.33
C LEU A 66 -11.51 -46.48 12.91
N ARG A 67 -10.50 -46.10 13.70
CA ARG A 67 -9.63 -47.05 14.41
C ARG A 67 -10.29 -47.71 15.62
N LEU A 68 -11.14 -47.00 16.36
CA LEU A 68 -11.91 -47.59 17.47
C LEU A 68 -13.03 -48.51 16.96
N ALA A 69 -13.69 -48.16 15.86
CA ALA A 69 -14.68 -48.99 15.19
C ALA A 69 -14.08 -50.30 14.65
N MET A 70 -12.86 -50.26 14.11
CA MET A 70 -12.12 -51.46 13.71
C MET A 70 -11.60 -52.29 14.90
N ARG A 71 -11.59 -51.76 16.14
CA ARG A 71 -10.99 -52.40 17.32
C ARG A 71 -12.01 -52.95 18.33
N TYR A 72 -13.28 -52.52 18.31
CA TYR A 72 -14.29 -52.87 19.33
C TYR A 72 -15.62 -53.45 18.78
N ASP A 73 -15.72 -53.77 17.49
CA ASP A 73 -16.81 -54.53 16.86
C ASP A 73 -18.25 -54.07 17.18
N THR A 74 -18.46 -52.75 17.28
CA THR A 74 -19.81 -52.14 17.36
C THR A 74 -20.42 -51.97 15.96
N THR A 75 -21.74 -52.15 15.82
CA THR A 75 -22.39 -52.09 14.50
C THR A 75 -22.42 -50.67 13.92
N LEU A 76 -22.11 -50.57 12.62
CA LEU A 76 -22.03 -49.31 11.87
C LEU A 76 -23.37 -48.54 11.83
N ALA A 77 -24.50 -49.25 12.00
CA ALA A 77 -25.85 -48.69 12.00
C ALA A 77 -26.16 -47.84 13.26
N GLU A 78 -25.70 -48.28 14.44
CA GLU A 78 -25.85 -47.52 15.69
C GLU A 78 -25.00 -46.23 15.65
N TRP A 79 -23.86 -46.28 14.96
CA TRP A 79 -22.96 -45.14 14.78
C TRP A 79 -23.46 -44.09 13.77
N VAL A 80 -24.11 -44.52 12.68
CA VAL A 80 -24.77 -43.60 11.74
C VAL A 80 -25.93 -42.85 12.41
N ALA A 81 -26.63 -43.49 13.35
CA ALA A 81 -27.70 -42.83 14.12
C ALA A 81 -27.16 -41.74 15.06
N VAL A 82 -26.02 -41.97 15.74
CA VAL A 82 -25.39 -40.97 16.62
C VAL A 82 -24.82 -39.79 15.82
N LYS A 83 -24.12 -40.06 14.70
CA LYS A 83 -23.57 -39.01 13.80
C LYS A 83 -24.70 -38.22 13.10
N GLY A 84 -25.76 -38.89 12.69
CA GLY A 84 -26.96 -38.26 12.13
C GLY A 84 -27.66 -37.32 13.12
N ASN A 85 -27.82 -37.74 14.38
CA ASN A 85 -28.48 -36.94 15.41
C ASN A 85 -27.64 -35.72 15.85
N ALA A 86 -26.32 -35.86 15.97
CA ALA A 86 -25.44 -34.74 16.29
C ALA A 86 -25.39 -33.69 15.16
N THR A 87 -25.36 -34.16 13.90
CA THR A 87 -25.35 -33.30 12.71
C THR A 87 -26.71 -32.58 12.53
N ALA A 88 -27.82 -33.26 12.80
CA ALA A 88 -29.17 -32.69 12.75
C ALA A 88 -29.39 -31.65 13.87
N ALA A 89 -28.96 -31.91 15.10
CA ALA A 89 -29.07 -30.98 16.22
C ALA A 89 -28.25 -29.70 15.99
N PHE A 90 -27.02 -29.81 15.45
CA PHE A 90 -26.19 -28.66 15.08
C PHE A 90 -26.76 -27.88 13.89
N SER A 91 -27.30 -28.58 12.89
CA SER A 91 -27.93 -27.96 11.71
C SER A 91 -29.22 -27.21 12.09
N PHE A 92 -29.99 -27.71 13.05
CA PHE A 92 -31.19 -27.06 13.57
C PHE A 92 -30.88 -25.81 14.39
N CYS A 93 -29.85 -25.84 15.24
CA CYS A 93 -29.36 -24.66 15.97
C CYS A 93 -28.84 -23.57 15.02
N PHE A 94 -28.19 -23.97 13.91
CA PHE A 94 -27.72 -23.05 12.89
C PHE A 94 -28.86 -22.48 12.01
N LEU A 95 -29.89 -23.28 11.69
CA LEU A 95 -31.10 -22.81 11.01
C LEU A 95 -31.86 -21.78 11.84
N LEU A 96 -31.96 -21.98 13.16
CA LEU A 96 -32.52 -20.98 14.08
C LEU A 96 -31.67 -19.70 14.14
N ALA A 97 -30.34 -19.80 14.08
CA ALA A 97 -29.46 -18.64 14.00
C ALA A 97 -29.50 -17.91 12.64
N SER A 98 -29.81 -18.63 11.55
CA SER A 98 -29.81 -18.11 10.17
C SER A 98 -31.16 -17.58 9.70
N SER A 99 -32.26 -18.06 10.29
CA SER A 99 -33.62 -17.67 9.91
C SER A 99 -34.05 -16.29 10.42
N CYS A 100 -33.22 -15.62 11.24
CA CYS A 100 -33.53 -14.28 11.75
C CYS A 100 -33.10 -13.10 10.86
N SER A 101 -32.50 -13.26 9.68
CA SER A 101 -32.32 -12.11 8.76
C SER A 101 -31.94 -12.44 7.31
N SER A 102 -32.88 -12.25 6.37
CA SER A 102 -32.74 -11.39 5.17
C SER A 102 -33.46 -11.91 3.90
N VAL A 103 -34.59 -11.28 3.60
CA VAL A 103 -35.35 -11.37 2.33
C VAL A 103 -34.50 -10.98 1.10
N LYS A 104 -33.42 -10.20 1.31
CA LYS A 104 -32.50 -9.71 0.26
C LYS A 104 -31.77 -10.84 -0.49
N LEU A 105 -31.45 -11.95 0.18
CA LEU A 105 -30.70 -13.06 -0.45
C LEU A 105 -31.54 -13.77 -1.52
N ARG A 106 -32.84 -14.00 -1.24
CA ARG A 106 -33.76 -14.67 -2.18
C ARG A 106 -33.96 -13.86 -3.45
N GLN A 107 -34.08 -12.54 -3.33
CA GLN A 107 -34.29 -11.65 -4.49
C GLN A 107 -33.03 -11.53 -5.36
N GLY A 108 -31.84 -11.54 -4.76
CA GLY A 108 -30.56 -11.51 -5.50
C GLY A 108 -30.32 -12.74 -6.38
N MET A 109 -30.71 -13.93 -5.93
CA MET A 109 -30.52 -15.17 -6.69
C MET A 109 -31.45 -15.27 -7.91
N ILE A 110 -32.71 -14.83 -7.79
CA ILE A 110 -33.70 -14.87 -8.88
C ILE A 110 -33.31 -13.90 -10.00
N ALA A 111 -32.80 -12.72 -9.66
CA ALA A 111 -32.36 -11.72 -10.63
C ALA A 111 -31.10 -12.12 -11.41
N ALA A 112 -30.17 -12.85 -10.77
CA ALA A 112 -28.96 -13.35 -11.41
C ALA A 112 -29.22 -14.46 -12.44
N ALA A 113 -30.16 -15.37 -12.13
CA ALA A 113 -30.54 -16.47 -13.04
C ALA A 113 -31.22 -15.97 -14.34
N ALA A 114 -31.96 -14.85 -14.27
CA ALA A 114 -32.69 -14.31 -15.41
C ALA A 114 -31.83 -13.57 -16.45
N ARG A 115 -30.65 -13.05 -16.07
CA ARG A 115 -29.84 -12.16 -16.93
C ARG A 115 -28.78 -12.85 -17.78
N SER A 116 -28.30 -14.03 -17.36
CA SER A 116 -27.20 -14.73 -18.06
C SER A 116 -27.28 -16.26 -17.95
N PRO A 117 -28.41 -16.88 -18.38
CA PRO A 117 -28.70 -18.29 -18.16
C PRO A 117 -27.69 -19.24 -18.83
N ARG A 118 -27.12 -18.87 -19.99
CA ARG A 118 -26.13 -19.68 -20.72
C ARG A 118 -24.80 -19.84 -19.98
N HIS A 119 -24.37 -18.81 -19.25
CA HIS A 119 -23.10 -18.82 -18.50
C HIS A 119 -23.21 -19.60 -17.19
N VAL A 120 -24.35 -19.48 -16.50
CA VAL A 120 -24.66 -20.28 -15.30
C VAL A 120 -24.76 -21.77 -15.66
N ALA A 121 -25.39 -22.09 -16.79
CA ALA A 121 -25.48 -23.47 -17.29
C ALA A 121 -24.10 -24.05 -17.66
N LEU A 122 -23.24 -23.27 -18.33
CA LEU A 122 -21.88 -23.70 -18.70
C LEU A 122 -21.00 -23.96 -17.46
N ALA A 123 -21.03 -23.05 -16.47
CA ALA A 123 -20.28 -23.21 -15.22
C ALA A 123 -20.75 -24.42 -14.40
N ALA A 124 -22.08 -24.65 -14.34
CA ALA A 124 -22.64 -25.81 -13.66
C ALA A 124 -22.28 -27.13 -14.37
N ALA A 125 -22.26 -27.16 -15.70
CA ALA A 125 -21.86 -28.34 -16.48
C ALA A 125 -20.36 -28.68 -16.29
N LEU A 126 -19.48 -27.69 -16.29
CA LEU A 126 -18.05 -27.87 -16.08
C LEU A 126 -17.72 -28.33 -14.64
N GLN A 127 -18.42 -27.78 -13.64
CA GLN A 127 -18.30 -28.23 -12.25
C GLN A 127 -18.79 -29.69 -12.09
N GLY A 128 -19.88 -30.06 -12.76
CA GLY A 128 -20.37 -31.43 -12.83
C GLY A 128 -19.35 -32.41 -13.39
N LEU A 129 -18.65 -32.03 -14.47
CA LEU A 129 -17.57 -32.80 -15.10
C LEU A 129 -16.37 -33.03 -14.16
N VAL A 130 -15.95 -32.01 -13.40
CA VAL A 130 -14.85 -32.11 -12.42
C VAL A 130 -15.20 -33.06 -11.27
N LEU A 131 -16.44 -32.99 -10.78
CA LEU A 131 -16.90 -33.85 -9.69
C LEU A 131 -17.12 -35.30 -10.14
N ALA A 132 -17.61 -35.53 -11.36
CA ALA A 132 -17.69 -36.86 -11.96
C ALA A 132 -16.29 -37.48 -12.17
N GLY A 133 -15.31 -36.68 -12.60
CA GLY A 133 -13.90 -37.12 -12.70
C GLY A 133 -13.28 -37.48 -11.36
N ARG A 134 -13.61 -36.75 -10.28
CA ARG A 134 -13.19 -37.09 -8.91
C ARG A 134 -13.84 -38.36 -8.38
N ALA A 135 -15.14 -38.55 -8.64
CA ALA A 135 -15.86 -39.75 -8.23
C ALA A 135 -15.32 -41.01 -8.95
N ALA A 136 -14.98 -40.90 -10.24
CA ALA A 136 -14.34 -41.97 -10.99
C ALA A 136 -12.91 -42.27 -10.50
N ALA A 137 -12.14 -41.25 -10.11
CA ALA A 137 -10.79 -41.42 -9.59
C ALA A 137 -10.75 -42.13 -8.22
N LEU A 138 -11.74 -41.85 -7.35
CA LEU A 138 -11.91 -42.53 -6.06
C LEU A 138 -12.33 -44.00 -6.21
N TRP A 139 -12.91 -44.37 -7.35
CA TRP A 139 -13.33 -45.73 -7.65
C TRP A 139 -12.15 -46.64 -8.05
N GLU A 140 -11.09 -46.08 -8.65
CA GLU A 140 -10.00 -46.87 -9.25
C GLU A 140 -8.61 -46.74 -8.58
N CYS A 141 -8.44 -45.86 -7.57
CA CYS A 141 -7.14 -45.59 -6.92
C CYS A 141 -7.03 -46.11 -5.47
N SER A 142 -5.81 -46.41 -5.00
CA SER A 142 -5.58 -46.82 -3.59
C SER A 142 -5.68 -45.63 -2.61
N ALA A 143 -6.04 -45.90 -1.35
CA ALA A 143 -6.24 -44.88 -0.30
C ALA A 143 -4.99 -43.98 -0.08
N ALA A 144 -3.78 -44.54 -0.19
CA ALA A 144 -2.53 -43.80 -0.08
C ALA A 144 -2.31 -42.81 -1.25
N GLN A 145 -2.72 -43.18 -2.47
CA GLN A 145 -2.63 -42.32 -3.65
C GLN A 145 -3.70 -41.22 -3.65
N ALA A 146 -4.89 -41.51 -3.13
CA ALA A 146 -5.94 -40.51 -2.91
C ALA A 146 -5.49 -39.45 -1.89
N LEU A 147 -4.79 -39.85 -0.83
CA LEU A 147 -4.22 -38.96 0.19
C LEU A 147 -3.03 -38.13 -0.34
N LEU A 148 -2.15 -38.73 -1.16
CA LEU A 148 -1.04 -38.01 -1.82
C LEU A 148 -1.56 -36.92 -2.78
N LEU A 149 -2.63 -37.23 -3.53
CA LEU A 149 -3.30 -36.28 -4.42
C LEU A 149 -3.95 -35.10 -3.68
N MET A 150 -4.50 -35.35 -2.50
CA MET A 150 -5.04 -34.30 -1.64
C MET A 150 -3.93 -33.42 -1.03
N SER A 151 -2.75 -34.00 -0.78
CA SER A 151 -1.61 -33.34 -0.13
C SER A 151 -0.77 -32.41 -1.01
N LEU A 152 -0.84 -32.53 -2.35
CA LEU A 152 -0.06 -31.70 -3.29
C LEU A 152 -0.73 -30.35 -3.62
N CYS A 153 -2.00 -30.15 -3.23
CA CYS A 153 -2.76 -28.92 -3.47
C CYS A 153 -2.15 -27.62 -2.91
N PRO A 154 -1.52 -27.59 -1.72
CA PRO A 154 -0.96 -26.35 -1.15
C PRO A 154 0.29 -25.86 -1.90
N LEU A 155 1.10 -26.78 -2.43
CA LEU A 155 2.34 -26.47 -3.14
C LEU A 155 2.07 -25.71 -4.45
N TRP A 156 1.01 -26.12 -5.16
CA TRP A 156 0.52 -25.43 -6.35
C TRP A 156 -0.19 -24.12 -6.01
N ALA A 157 -0.94 -24.06 -4.91
CA ALA A 157 -1.57 -22.82 -4.42
C ALA A 157 -0.52 -21.73 -4.08
N ALA A 158 0.64 -22.11 -3.55
CA ALA A 158 1.75 -21.18 -3.30
C ALA A 158 2.41 -20.67 -4.60
N LEU A 159 2.58 -21.55 -5.59
CA LEU A 159 3.14 -21.20 -6.90
C LEU A 159 2.20 -20.27 -7.71
N PHE A 160 0.88 -20.54 -7.65
CA PHE A 160 -0.14 -19.70 -8.28
C PHE A 160 -0.43 -18.41 -7.50
N GLY A 161 -0.24 -18.39 -6.17
CA GLY A 161 -0.30 -17.18 -5.36
C GLY A 161 0.72 -16.12 -5.80
N ARG A 162 1.94 -16.56 -6.17
CA ARG A 162 2.97 -15.67 -6.74
C ARG A 162 2.61 -15.12 -8.12
N CYS A 163 1.96 -15.93 -8.96
CA CYS A 163 1.45 -15.47 -10.26
C CYS A 163 0.24 -14.52 -10.12
N ALA A 164 -0.60 -14.71 -9.10
CA ALA A 164 -1.77 -13.87 -8.82
C ALA A 164 -1.42 -12.49 -8.24
N LEU A 165 -0.23 -12.35 -7.64
CA LEU A 165 0.32 -11.08 -7.14
C LEU A 165 1.10 -10.30 -8.22
N GLY A 166 1.30 -10.89 -9.42
CA GLY A 166 1.86 -10.21 -10.59
C GLY A 166 3.37 -10.37 -10.80
N ASP A 167 4.03 -11.34 -10.17
CA ASP A 167 5.47 -11.60 -10.37
C ASP A 167 5.75 -12.21 -11.77
N SER A 168 6.80 -11.76 -12.47
CA SER A 168 7.15 -12.24 -13.81
C SER A 168 7.73 -13.67 -13.80
N LEU A 169 7.11 -14.60 -14.53
CA LEU A 169 7.62 -15.96 -14.71
C LEU A 169 8.63 -16.04 -15.86
N GLU A 170 9.79 -16.70 -15.64
CA GLU A 170 10.81 -16.87 -16.67
C GLU A 170 10.34 -17.77 -17.83
N SER A 171 10.79 -17.46 -19.06
CA SER A 171 10.38 -18.16 -20.30
C SER A 171 10.66 -19.68 -20.27
N ARG A 172 11.64 -20.11 -19.46
CA ARG A 172 12.01 -21.52 -19.24
C ARG A 172 10.88 -22.30 -18.57
N THR A 173 10.16 -21.64 -17.66
CA THR A 173 9.00 -22.19 -16.93
C THR A 173 7.78 -22.29 -17.84
N VAL A 174 7.59 -21.34 -18.76
CA VAL A 174 6.53 -21.38 -19.77
C VAL A 174 6.76 -22.54 -20.77
N VAL A 175 8.00 -22.75 -21.19
CA VAL A 175 8.37 -23.89 -22.07
C VAL A 175 8.16 -25.24 -21.35
N ALA A 176 8.46 -25.33 -20.05
CA ALA A 176 8.17 -26.52 -19.25
C ALA A 176 6.66 -26.82 -19.14
N LEU A 177 5.82 -25.79 -19.02
CA LEU A 177 4.36 -25.92 -19.01
C LEU A 177 3.79 -26.36 -20.36
N LEU A 178 4.33 -25.85 -21.47
CA LEU A 178 3.92 -26.26 -22.83
C LEU A 178 4.33 -27.70 -23.14
N LEU A 179 5.53 -28.13 -22.72
CA LEU A 179 5.97 -29.53 -22.83
C LEU A 179 5.10 -30.47 -21.99
N ALA A 180 4.65 -30.04 -20.81
CA ALA A 180 3.69 -30.77 -19.99
C ALA A 180 2.31 -30.91 -20.67
N CYS A 181 1.81 -29.86 -21.34
CA CYS A 181 0.57 -29.93 -22.13
C CYS A 181 0.69 -30.90 -23.32
N ALA A 182 1.82 -30.93 -24.03
CA ALA A 182 2.06 -31.87 -25.12
C ALA A 182 2.14 -33.34 -24.64
N ALA A 183 2.79 -33.58 -23.50
CA ALA A 183 2.83 -34.90 -22.86
C ALA A 183 1.44 -35.38 -22.38
N SER A 184 0.58 -34.43 -21.97
CA SER A 184 -0.81 -34.70 -21.55
C SER A 184 -1.70 -35.12 -22.72
N ALA A 185 -1.57 -34.47 -23.87
CA ALA A 185 -2.30 -34.85 -25.08
C ALA A 185 -1.91 -36.26 -25.55
N LEU A 186 -0.62 -36.63 -25.44
CA LEU A 186 -0.13 -37.99 -25.71
C LEU A 186 -0.67 -39.02 -24.71
N GLY A 187 -0.73 -38.69 -23.40
CA GLY A 187 -1.27 -39.57 -22.36
C GLY A 187 -2.78 -39.79 -22.39
N ILE A 188 -3.54 -38.84 -22.97
CA ILE A 188 -4.99 -38.94 -23.15
C ILE A 188 -5.36 -39.72 -24.43
N CYS A 189 -4.56 -39.63 -25.49
CA CYS A 189 -4.86 -40.29 -26.77
C CYS A 189 -4.33 -41.74 -26.88
N LEU A 190 -3.27 -42.11 -26.17
CA LEU A 190 -2.72 -43.48 -26.22
C LEU A 190 -3.55 -44.61 -25.56
N PRO A 191 -4.42 -44.38 -24.56
CA PRO A 191 -5.22 -45.44 -23.95
C PRO A 191 -6.24 -46.11 -24.89
N ALA A 192 -6.51 -45.51 -26.05
CA ALA A 192 -7.37 -46.11 -27.07
C ALA A 192 -6.72 -47.29 -27.83
N ILE A 193 -5.40 -47.56 -27.67
CA ILE A 193 -4.69 -48.51 -28.55
C ILE A 193 -4.11 -49.77 -27.84
N VAL A 194 -3.81 -49.81 -26.53
CA VAL A 194 -3.16 -51.01 -25.95
C VAL A 194 -3.61 -51.39 -24.53
N SER A 195 -3.96 -52.67 -24.33
CA SER A 195 -4.40 -53.32 -23.09
C SER A 195 -3.27 -53.94 -22.26
N ASN A 196 -3.13 -53.57 -20.98
CA ASN A 196 -2.90 -54.48 -19.81
C ASN A 196 -2.30 -53.79 -18.57
N GLY A 197 -2.76 -54.21 -17.39
CA GLY A 197 -1.93 -54.55 -16.21
C GLY A 197 -1.38 -53.45 -15.31
N GLU A 198 -0.39 -52.68 -15.78
CA GLU A 198 0.41 -51.76 -14.94
C GLU A 198 -0.29 -50.39 -14.71
N ARG A 199 -1.62 -50.38 -14.82
CA ARG A 199 -2.45 -49.20 -15.11
C ARG A 199 -2.68 -48.23 -13.94
N ALA A 200 -2.52 -48.60 -12.67
CA ALA A 200 -3.00 -47.76 -11.55
C ALA A 200 -2.13 -46.50 -11.27
N LEU A 201 -0.81 -46.59 -11.45
CA LEU A 201 0.12 -45.48 -11.13
C LEU A 201 0.15 -44.39 -12.21
N LEU A 202 0.04 -44.76 -13.48
CA LEU A 202 0.02 -43.82 -14.61
C LEU A 202 -1.35 -43.17 -14.82
N LEU A 203 -2.47 -43.88 -14.57
CA LEU A 203 -3.82 -43.29 -14.63
C LEU A 203 -4.03 -42.22 -13.53
N GLY A 204 -3.59 -42.49 -12.29
CA GLY A 204 -3.74 -41.54 -11.18
C GLY A 204 -3.03 -40.20 -11.42
N GLY A 205 -1.86 -40.23 -12.08
CA GLY A 205 -1.12 -39.03 -12.47
C GLY A 205 -1.81 -38.21 -13.59
N LEU A 206 -2.39 -38.89 -14.59
CA LEU A 206 -3.07 -38.23 -15.71
C LEU A 206 -4.44 -37.63 -15.32
N VAL A 207 -5.17 -38.28 -14.42
CA VAL A 207 -6.47 -37.80 -13.90
C VAL A 207 -6.32 -36.59 -12.98
N ALA A 208 -5.26 -36.55 -12.18
CA ALA A 208 -4.88 -35.39 -11.37
C ALA A 208 -4.60 -34.15 -12.24
N LEU A 209 -3.91 -34.37 -13.35
CA LEU A 209 -3.55 -33.32 -14.29
C LEU A 209 -4.78 -32.81 -15.06
N ALA A 210 -5.66 -33.70 -15.51
CA ALA A 210 -6.92 -33.35 -16.17
C ALA A 210 -7.87 -32.56 -15.24
N THR A 211 -7.90 -32.92 -13.95
CA THR A 211 -8.68 -32.20 -12.91
C THR A 211 -8.10 -30.80 -12.66
N GLY A 212 -6.78 -30.65 -12.66
CA GLY A 212 -6.10 -29.36 -12.57
C GLY A 212 -6.36 -28.45 -13.78
N VAL A 213 -6.37 -29.00 -15.00
CA VAL A 213 -6.64 -28.28 -16.25
C VAL A 213 -8.12 -27.85 -16.35
N GLY A 214 -9.06 -28.71 -15.96
CA GLY A 214 -10.50 -28.38 -15.93
C GLY A 214 -10.82 -27.26 -14.93
N LEU A 215 -10.16 -27.25 -13.77
CA LEU A 215 -10.28 -26.18 -12.78
C LEU A 215 -9.65 -24.86 -13.27
N ALA A 216 -8.52 -24.93 -13.98
CA ALA A 216 -7.90 -23.76 -14.61
C ALA A 216 -8.82 -23.14 -15.67
N ALA A 217 -9.48 -23.95 -16.52
CA ALA A 217 -10.43 -23.46 -17.53
C ALA A 217 -11.70 -22.83 -16.93
N LEU A 218 -12.21 -23.39 -15.81
CA LEU A 218 -13.32 -22.82 -15.03
C LEU A 218 -12.98 -21.43 -14.49
N LEU A 219 -11.73 -21.23 -14.07
CA LEU A 219 -11.23 -19.96 -13.55
C LEU A 219 -10.96 -18.94 -14.67
N THR A 220 -10.51 -19.38 -15.85
CA THR A 220 -10.34 -18.50 -17.03
C THR A 220 -11.69 -17.98 -17.55
N THR A 221 -12.72 -18.84 -17.59
CA THR A 221 -14.09 -18.45 -17.99
C THR A 221 -14.82 -17.64 -16.93
N SER A 222 -14.56 -17.90 -15.64
CA SER A 222 -14.98 -17.03 -14.54
C SER A 222 -14.43 -15.61 -14.71
N ARG A 223 -13.17 -15.46 -15.13
CA ARG A 223 -12.50 -14.15 -15.31
C ARG A 223 -13.02 -13.31 -16.48
N ALA A 224 -13.57 -13.92 -17.52
CA ALA A 224 -14.23 -13.19 -18.61
C ALA A 224 -15.57 -12.54 -18.18
N THR A 225 -16.10 -12.92 -17.01
CA THR A 225 -17.40 -12.46 -16.48
C THR A 225 -17.25 -11.50 -15.29
N VAL A 226 -16.11 -10.81 -15.16
CA VAL A 226 -15.70 -10.05 -13.95
C VAL A 226 -15.97 -8.54 -14.02
N GLN A 227 -17.07 -8.11 -14.61
CA GLN A 227 -17.50 -6.71 -14.44
C GLN A 227 -18.90 -6.62 -13.82
N ARG A 228 -18.87 -6.48 -12.47
CA ARG A 228 -19.92 -6.09 -11.52
C ARG A 228 -20.83 -7.22 -10.94
N GLN A 229 -20.70 -7.39 -9.62
CA GLN A 229 -21.57 -8.08 -8.64
C GLN A 229 -21.49 -9.62 -8.55
N VAL A 230 -20.84 -10.12 -7.49
CA VAL A 230 -20.23 -11.48 -7.43
C VAL A 230 -20.90 -12.48 -6.48
N ASP A 231 -21.58 -12.09 -5.40
CA ASP A 231 -21.84 -13.09 -4.33
C ASP A 231 -22.96 -14.12 -4.62
N ALA A 232 -23.99 -13.76 -5.41
CA ALA A 232 -25.17 -14.60 -5.59
C ALA A 232 -25.07 -15.60 -6.77
N ALA A 233 -24.38 -15.23 -7.85
CA ALA A 233 -24.27 -16.05 -9.06
C ALA A 233 -23.30 -17.24 -8.87
N LEU A 234 -22.21 -17.02 -8.12
CA LEU A 234 -21.26 -18.07 -7.74
C LEU A 234 -21.90 -19.09 -6.79
N GLY A 235 -22.69 -18.64 -5.81
CA GLY A 235 -23.44 -19.53 -4.91
C GLY A 235 -24.42 -20.43 -5.67
N LEU A 236 -25.14 -19.88 -6.65
CA LEU A 236 -26.12 -20.63 -7.44
C LEU A 236 -25.45 -21.64 -8.41
N ALA A 237 -24.32 -21.27 -9.03
CA ALA A 237 -23.58 -22.15 -9.93
C ALA A 237 -22.96 -23.35 -9.19
N VAL A 238 -22.47 -23.15 -7.96
CA VAL A 238 -21.95 -24.23 -7.11
C VAL A 238 -23.06 -25.20 -6.71
N VAL A 239 -24.23 -24.68 -6.33
CA VAL A 239 -25.39 -25.52 -5.97
C VAL A 239 -25.89 -26.34 -7.17
N LEU A 240 -26.00 -25.73 -8.36
CA LEU A 240 -26.45 -26.42 -9.58
C LEU A 240 -25.41 -27.42 -10.11
N GLY A 241 -24.11 -27.10 -10.04
CA GLY A 241 -23.03 -28.01 -10.42
C GLY A 241 -22.95 -29.25 -9.53
N ASN A 242 -23.19 -29.08 -8.22
CA ASN A 242 -23.28 -30.20 -7.28
C ASN A 242 -24.52 -31.10 -7.54
N MET A 243 -25.66 -30.51 -7.92
CA MET A 243 -26.86 -31.28 -8.32
C MET A 243 -26.63 -32.09 -9.61
N LEU A 244 -26.00 -31.48 -10.63
CA LEU A 244 -25.66 -32.17 -11.88
C LEU A 244 -24.65 -33.31 -11.67
N ALA A 245 -23.66 -33.13 -10.79
CA ALA A 245 -22.73 -34.19 -10.41
C ALA A 245 -23.43 -35.36 -9.72
N GLY A 246 -24.39 -35.09 -8.83
CA GLY A 246 -25.23 -36.11 -8.21
C GLY A 246 -26.04 -36.91 -9.24
N CYS A 247 -26.66 -36.23 -10.22
CA CYS A 247 -27.41 -36.90 -11.29
C CYS A 247 -26.53 -37.69 -12.26
N ALA A 248 -25.27 -37.29 -12.49
CA ALA A 248 -24.32 -38.01 -13.35
C ALA A 248 -23.66 -39.22 -12.66
N ALA A 249 -23.54 -39.21 -11.33
CA ALA A 249 -23.03 -40.33 -10.54
C ALA A 249 -24.09 -41.41 -10.24
N LEU A 250 -25.38 -41.10 -10.40
CA LEU A 250 -26.50 -42.01 -10.15
C LEU A 250 -26.57 -43.24 -11.12
N PRO A 251 -26.38 -43.09 -12.45
CA PRO A 251 -26.56 -44.20 -13.40
C PRO A 251 -25.53 -45.34 -13.29
N PRO A 252 -24.22 -45.09 -13.10
CA PRO A 252 -23.24 -46.17 -12.88
C PRO A 252 -23.49 -46.96 -11.58
N ALA A 253 -23.90 -46.25 -10.51
CA ALA A 253 -24.24 -46.86 -9.22
C ALA A 253 -25.51 -47.73 -9.28
N LEU A 254 -26.46 -47.39 -10.15
CA LEU A 254 -27.68 -48.17 -10.39
C LEU A 254 -27.48 -49.33 -11.39
N LEU A 255 -26.59 -49.19 -12.38
CA LEU A 255 -26.32 -50.23 -13.39
C LEU A 255 -25.44 -51.39 -12.88
N HIS A 256 -24.71 -51.21 -11.77
CA HIS A 256 -24.03 -52.29 -11.05
C HIS A 256 -24.86 -52.84 -9.87
N ALA A 257 -26.04 -52.28 -9.60
CA ALA A 257 -26.97 -52.77 -8.58
C ALA A 257 -27.85 -53.91 -9.10
N GLY A 258 -27.23 -54.97 -9.60
CA GLY A 258 -27.88 -56.26 -9.82
C GLY A 258 -27.88 -57.09 -8.54
N GLY A 259 -28.63 -56.69 -7.51
CA GLY A 259 -28.76 -57.47 -6.27
C GLY A 259 -29.08 -56.62 -5.04
N ALA A 260 -29.91 -57.16 -4.14
CA ALA A 260 -30.56 -56.48 -3.04
C ALA A 260 -29.64 -55.62 -2.14
N LEU A 261 -30.19 -54.47 -1.72
CA LEU A 261 -29.62 -53.43 -0.86
C LEU A 261 -28.69 -53.93 0.25
N GLY A 262 -27.37 -53.78 0.03
CA GLY A 262 -26.33 -53.91 1.04
C GLY A 262 -25.07 -53.20 0.57
N GLU A 263 -24.65 -52.16 1.30
CA GLU A 263 -23.50 -51.23 1.11
C GLU A 263 -23.62 -49.93 0.26
N PRO A 264 -24.48 -49.77 -0.77
CA PRO A 264 -24.53 -48.53 -1.56
C PRO A 264 -25.10 -47.30 -0.83
N GLY A 265 -25.93 -47.49 0.20
CA GLY A 265 -26.51 -46.37 0.96
C GLY A 265 -25.50 -45.60 1.80
N LEU A 266 -24.39 -46.26 2.18
CA LEU A 266 -23.37 -45.69 3.03
C LEU A 266 -22.42 -44.75 2.26
N TRP A 267 -22.10 -45.11 1.02
CA TRP A 267 -21.32 -44.26 0.10
C TRP A 267 -22.11 -43.06 -0.39
N LEU A 268 -23.43 -43.21 -0.59
CA LEU A 268 -24.31 -42.10 -0.92
C LEU A 268 -24.39 -41.10 0.25
N ALA A 269 -24.44 -41.58 1.50
CA ALA A 269 -24.44 -40.73 2.69
C ALA A 269 -23.07 -40.06 2.95
N ALA A 270 -21.95 -40.76 2.72
CA ALA A 270 -20.61 -40.20 2.85
C ALA A 270 -20.30 -39.16 1.76
N THR A 271 -20.76 -39.38 0.54
CA THR A 271 -20.59 -38.44 -0.58
C THR A 271 -21.47 -37.20 -0.38
N CYS A 272 -22.71 -37.36 0.07
CA CYS A 272 -23.59 -36.25 0.44
C CYS A 272 -23.08 -35.47 1.67
N GLY A 273 -22.49 -36.16 2.65
CA GLY A 273 -21.86 -35.54 3.83
C GLY A 273 -20.58 -34.77 3.49
N GLY A 274 -19.71 -35.33 2.65
CA GLY A 274 -18.50 -34.67 2.15
C GLY A 274 -18.78 -33.47 1.24
N LEU A 275 -19.80 -33.57 0.37
CA LEU A 275 -20.27 -32.45 -0.45
C LEU A 275 -20.86 -31.33 0.41
N SER A 276 -21.56 -31.67 1.49
CA SER A 276 -22.11 -30.69 2.44
C SER A 276 -21.02 -30.01 3.25
N ALA A 277 -20.03 -30.76 3.75
CA ALA A 277 -18.88 -30.23 4.47
C ALA A 277 -17.98 -29.36 3.58
N ALA A 278 -17.69 -29.77 2.35
CA ALA A 278 -16.90 -28.97 1.41
C ALA A 278 -17.65 -27.70 0.96
N THR A 279 -18.97 -27.78 0.78
CA THR A 279 -19.81 -26.60 0.51
C THR A 279 -19.79 -25.63 1.70
N TYR A 280 -19.82 -26.17 2.93
CA TYR A 280 -19.77 -25.41 4.19
C TYR A 280 -18.41 -24.74 4.44
N THR A 281 -17.29 -25.47 4.29
CA THR A 281 -15.93 -24.94 4.44
C THR A 281 -15.65 -23.84 3.42
N ASN A 282 -16.08 -24.02 2.17
CA ASN A 282 -15.91 -23.00 1.14
C ASN A 282 -16.79 -21.77 1.39
N LEU A 283 -18.02 -21.93 1.90
CA LEU A 283 -18.87 -20.81 2.33
C LEU A 283 -18.26 -20.04 3.53
N CYS A 284 -17.59 -20.74 4.45
CA CYS A 284 -16.88 -20.14 5.56
C CYS A 284 -15.61 -19.41 5.10
N VAL A 285 -14.83 -19.97 4.17
CA VAL A 285 -13.65 -19.31 3.56
C VAL A 285 -14.04 -18.10 2.72
N VAL A 286 -15.19 -18.14 2.03
CA VAL A 286 -15.74 -16.99 1.29
C VAL A 286 -16.23 -15.89 2.23
N ARG A 287 -16.71 -16.22 3.45
CA ARG A 287 -17.13 -15.24 4.46
C ARG A 287 -16.01 -14.74 5.39
N ALA A 288 -14.93 -15.50 5.60
CA ALA A 288 -13.85 -15.20 6.54
C ALA A 288 -12.73 -14.20 6.12
N PRO A 289 -12.57 -13.70 4.88
CA PRO A 289 -11.40 -12.89 4.51
C PRO A 289 -11.28 -11.56 5.26
N ARG A 290 -12.34 -11.14 5.97
CA ARG A 290 -12.36 -9.85 6.68
C ARG A 290 -11.78 -9.89 8.09
N ARG A 291 -11.29 -11.02 8.63
CA ARG A 291 -10.98 -11.13 10.09
C ARG A 291 -9.74 -11.94 10.54
N LEU A 292 -8.91 -12.49 9.64
CA LEU A 292 -7.67 -13.23 9.99
C LEU A 292 -6.46 -12.72 9.19
N THR A 293 -5.26 -12.66 9.79
CA THR A 293 -4.04 -12.16 9.11
C THR A 293 -3.29 -13.25 8.34
N PRO A 294 -2.50 -12.90 7.30
CA PRO A 294 -1.79 -13.89 6.47
C PRO A 294 -0.83 -14.84 7.23
N PRO A 295 -0.08 -14.41 8.27
CA PRO A 295 0.77 -15.31 9.06
C PRO A 295 -0.03 -16.29 9.93
N GLU A 296 -1.20 -15.88 10.44
CA GLU A 296 -2.09 -16.74 11.22
C GLU A 296 -2.73 -17.82 10.33
N VAL A 297 -3.10 -17.46 9.10
CA VAL A 297 -3.54 -18.42 8.09
C VAL A 297 -2.40 -19.37 7.70
N GLY A 298 -1.17 -18.85 7.57
CA GLY A 298 0.03 -19.65 7.33
C GLY A 298 0.35 -20.65 8.45
N LEU A 299 0.26 -20.23 9.72
CA LEU A 299 0.47 -21.09 10.88
C LEU A 299 -0.60 -22.18 10.99
N LEU A 300 -1.88 -21.84 10.73
CA LEU A 300 -2.98 -22.80 10.71
C LEU A 300 -2.83 -23.83 9.59
N LEU A 301 -2.41 -23.41 8.39
CA LEU A 301 -2.13 -24.31 7.28
C LEU A 301 -0.89 -25.18 7.53
N LEU A 302 0.13 -24.66 8.23
CA LEU A 302 1.34 -25.42 8.58
C LEU A 302 1.05 -26.47 9.66
N LEU A 303 0.23 -26.12 10.66
CA LEU A 303 -0.27 -27.07 11.66
C LEU A 303 -1.17 -28.13 11.02
N GLU A 304 -2.02 -27.78 10.06
CA GLU A 304 -2.88 -28.75 9.36
C GLU A 304 -2.07 -29.66 8.43
N ALA A 305 -1.04 -29.13 7.75
CA ALA A 305 -0.19 -29.90 6.84
C ALA A 305 0.86 -30.78 7.52
N LEU A 306 1.24 -30.51 8.78
CA LEU A 306 2.29 -31.26 9.49
C LEU A 306 1.77 -32.03 10.72
N LEU A 307 0.86 -31.45 11.50
CA LEU A 307 0.35 -32.10 12.72
C LEU A 307 -0.60 -33.26 12.37
N ALA A 308 -1.40 -33.12 11.32
CA ALA A 308 -2.30 -34.20 10.87
C ALA A 308 -1.52 -35.44 10.40
N PRO A 309 -0.48 -35.34 9.54
CA PRO A 309 0.34 -36.51 9.18
C PRO A 309 1.13 -37.11 10.36
N LEU A 310 1.72 -36.29 11.24
CA LEU A 310 2.48 -36.76 12.40
C LEU A 310 1.60 -37.47 13.44
N LEU A 311 0.39 -36.96 13.70
CA LEU A 311 -0.57 -37.60 14.60
C LEU A 311 -1.21 -38.85 13.98
N THR A 312 -1.45 -38.85 12.66
CA THR A 312 -1.87 -40.04 11.92
C THR A 312 -0.79 -41.13 11.95
N TRP A 313 0.49 -40.78 11.81
CA TRP A 313 1.61 -41.71 11.88
C TRP A 313 1.86 -42.24 13.30
N ALA A 314 1.89 -41.36 14.31
CA ALA A 314 2.04 -41.74 15.72
C ALA A 314 0.86 -42.59 16.21
N ALA A 315 -0.34 -42.36 15.67
CA ALA A 315 -1.46 -43.26 15.88
C ALA A 315 -1.22 -44.60 15.17
N LEU A 316 -0.78 -44.63 13.91
CA LEU A 316 -0.75 -45.85 13.08
C LEU A 316 0.21 -46.96 13.55
N GLY A 317 1.33 -46.65 14.20
CA GLY A 317 2.13 -47.62 14.97
C GLY A 317 2.82 -48.74 14.18
N GLU A 318 3.21 -48.51 12.93
CA GLU A 318 3.90 -49.51 12.10
C GLU A 318 5.43 -49.50 12.34
N PRO A 319 6.09 -50.65 12.63
CA PRO A 319 7.55 -50.72 12.70
C PRO A 319 8.18 -50.74 11.30
N PHE A 320 9.20 -49.90 11.13
CA PHE A 320 9.94 -49.64 9.87
C PHE A 320 10.87 -50.80 9.42
N SER A 321 10.45 -52.06 9.52
CA SER A 321 11.33 -53.21 9.20
C SER A 321 11.28 -53.69 7.74
N GLU A 322 10.44 -53.13 6.87
CA GLU A 322 10.27 -53.63 5.48
C GLU A 322 10.66 -52.66 4.35
N LEU A 323 11.23 -51.50 4.67
CA LEU A 323 11.76 -50.57 3.66
C LEU A 323 13.27 -50.43 3.81
N ASP A 324 13.99 -51.39 3.23
CA ASP A 324 15.45 -51.45 3.14
C ASP A 324 16.01 -50.37 2.19
N SER A 325 15.79 -49.09 2.50
CA SER A 325 16.39 -48.00 1.74
C SER A 325 16.87 -46.87 2.64
N TRP A 326 18.18 -46.70 2.68
CA TRP A 326 18.92 -45.56 3.25
C TRP A 326 18.42 -44.19 2.76
N TRP A 327 17.61 -44.16 1.70
CA TRP A 327 16.93 -42.98 1.17
C TRP A 327 15.87 -42.41 2.12
N ALA A 328 15.16 -43.26 2.88
CA ALA A 328 14.13 -42.80 3.82
C ALA A 328 14.73 -42.08 5.04
N ASP A 329 15.84 -42.61 5.57
CA ASP A 329 16.62 -41.99 6.63
C ASP A 329 17.29 -40.68 6.18
N LEU A 330 17.73 -40.60 4.91
CA LEU A 330 18.26 -39.38 4.32
C LEU A 330 17.17 -38.29 4.20
N TRP A 331 15.95 -38.63 3.79
CA TRP A 331 14.84 -37.66 3.67
C TRP A 331 14.28 -37.20 5.01
N MET A 332 14.20 -38.10 6.01
CA MET A 332 13.85 -37.74 7.38
C MET A 332 14.96 -36.92 8.05
N GLY A 333 16.22 -37.26 7.81
CA GLY A 333 17.38 -36.49 8.27
C GLY A 333 17.47 -35.10 7.64
N LEU A 334 17.20 -34.99 6.32
CA LEU A 334 17.13 -33.71 5.61
C LEU A 334 15.90 -32.90 6.01
N GLY A 335 14.75 -33.54 6.26
CA GLY A 335 13.53 -32.91 6.74
C GLY A 335 13.64 -32.39 8.17
N GLY A 336 14.26 -33.17 9.07
CA GLY A 336 14.58 -32.77 10.44
C GLY A 336 15.69 -31.72 10.51
N ALA A 337 16.71 -31.80 9.64
CA ALA A 337 17.74 -30.77 9.51
C ALA A 337 17.20 -29.49 8.87
N ALA A 338 16.25 -29.58 7.93
CA ALA A 338 15.53 -28.43 7.39
C ALA A 338 14.59 -27.81 8.43
N LEU A 339 13.93 -28.63 9.27
CA LEU A 339 13.14 -28.16 10.41
C LEU A 339 14.03 -27.44 11.44
N LEU A 340 15.19 -28.01 11.80
CA LEU A 340 16.15 -27.38 12.71
C LEU A 340 16.81 -26.15 12.07
N ALA A 341 17.09 -26.15 10.77
CA ALA A 341 17.62 -24.99 10.06
C ALA A 341 16.58 -23.89 9.95
N VAL A 342 15.31 -24.18 9.72
CA VAL A 342 14.22 -23.20 9.62
C VAL A 342 13.80 -22.69 10.99
N VAL A 343 13.73 -23.55 12.02
CA VAL A 343 13.47 -23.13 13.41
C VAL A 343 14.68 -22.37 13.95
N ALA A 344 15.91 -22.80 13.69
CA ALA A 344 17.10 -22.03 14.05
C ALA A 344 17.19 -20.73 13.25
N SER A 345 16.76 -20.69 11.98
CA SER A 345 16.70 -19.46 11.17
C SER A 345 15.61 -18.52 11.65
N HIS A 346 14.46 -19.03 12.09
CA HIS A 346 13.35 -18.25 12.64
C HIS A 346 13.70 -17.71 14.04
N GLU A 347 14.31 -18.52 14.90
CA GLU A 347 14.82 -18.09 16.21
C GLU A 347 16.06 -17.18 16.06
N LEU A 348 16.94 -17.39 15.08
CA LEU A 348 18.04 -16.47 14.75
C LEU A 348 17.50 -15.17 14.15
N GLU A 349 16.46 -15.17 13.32
CA GLU A 349 15.82 -13.94 12.84
C GLU A 349 15.13 -13.20 14.01
N GLN A 350 14.42 -13.90 14.88
CA GLN A 350 13.79 -13.31 16.07
C GLN A 350 14.86 -12.78 17.06
N LEU A 351 15.94 -13.52 17.33
CA LEU A 351 17.04 -13.09 18.20
C LEU A 351 17.92 -12.01 17.58
N VAL A 352 18.14 -12.00 16.27
CA VAL A 352 18.87 -10.94 15.55
C VAL A 352 18.01 -9.69 15.45
N THR A 353 16.69 -9.82 15.32
CA THR A 353 15.74 -8.67 15.32
C THR A 353 15.52 -8.12 16.74
N PHE A 354 15.48 -8.98 17.76
CA PHE A 354 15.34 -8.59 19.16
C PHE A 354 16.65 -8.05 19.76
N ARG A 355 17.83 -8.62 19.42
CA ARG A 355 19.14 -8.04 19.81
C ARG A 355 19.52 -6.81 18.98
N ARG A 356 19.13 -6.66 17.71
CA ARG A 356 19.32 -5.39 16.98
C ARG A 356 18.50 -4.25 17.59
N ASN A 357 17.31 -4.55 18.13
CA ASN A 357 16.46 -3.55 18.76
C ASN A 357 16.81 -3.29 20.25
N GLY A 358 17.41 -4.26 20.95
CA GLY A 358 17.79 -4.13 22.36
C GLY A 358 19.26 -3.75 22.66
N ALA A 359 20.22 -4.15 21.82
CA ALA A 359 21.65 -3.96 22.09
C ALA A 359 22.29 -2.72 21.44
N ALA A 360 21.55 -1.98 20.60
CA ALA A 360 21.98 -0.67 20.08
C ALA A 360 21.90 0.46 21.12
N ALA A 361 21.64 0.13 22.40
CA ALA A 361 21.48 1.06 23.51
C ALA A 361 22.66 1.10 24.50
N SER A 362 23.76 0.35 24.32
CA SER A 362 24.95 0.57 25.15
C SER A 362 26.26 0.19 24.46
N GLY A 363 27.14 1.17 24.22
CA GLY A 363 28.53 0.92 23.82
C GLY A 363 29.12 1.79 22.71
N ARG A 364 29.40 3.07 23.04
CA ARG A 364 30.38 4.00 22.43
C ARG A 364 30.16 4.61 21.03
N ARG A 365 29.97 5.94 21.10
CA ARG A 365 30.33 7.05 20.19
C ARG A 365 30.09 6.85 18.69
N ILE A 366 28.84 7.10 18.29
CA ILE A 366 28.52 7.74 17.01
C ILE A 366 27.65 8.95 17.36
N SER A 367 28.08 10.15 16.99
CA SER A 367 27.28 11.37 17.03
C SER A 367 26.11 11.23 16.05
N ARG A 368 24.99 10.67 16.52
CA ARG A 368 23.76 10.45 15.74
C ARG A 368 22.96 11.74 15.66
N ALA A 369 22.88 12.34 14.47
CA ALA A 369 21.75 13.17 14.07
C ALA A 369 20.70 12.28 13.39
N SER A 370 19.46 12.32 13.88
CA SER A 370 18.33 11.54 13.37
C SER A 370 17.69 12.27 12.16
N PRO A 371 17.47 11.61 11.00
CA PRO A 371 17.03 12.26 9.76
C PRO A 371 15.49 12.45 9.71
N ARG A 372 15.01 13.35 8.80
CA ARG A 372 13.60 13.64 8.35
C ARG A 372 13.18 15.12 8.35
N ALA A 373 13.52 15.85 7.28
CA ALA A 373 13.17 17.26 7.05
C ALA A 373 11.64 17.52 6.97
N ALA A 374 11.19 18.79 6.97
CA ALA A 374 9.77 19.17 6.87
C ALA A 374 9.55 20.53 6.16
N HIS A 375 8.39 20.78 5.50
CA HIS A 375 8.05 22.04 4.78
C HIS A 375 7.26 23.02 5.69
N ASN A 376 7.50 24.35 5.62
CA ASN A 376 6.99 25.32 6.62
C ASN A 376 6.22 26.54 6.07
N GLY A 377 6.04 26.68 4.75
CA GLY A 377 5.13 27.69 4.19
C GLY A 377 3.72 27.67 4.83
N PRO A 378 3.06 26.51 4.97
CA PRO A 378 1.73 26.47 5.56
C PRO A 378 1.70 26.71 7.09
N ARG A 379 2.81 26.46 7.82
CA ARG A 379 2.86 26.64 9.28
C ARG A 379 2.82 28.10 9.71
N MET A 380 3.54 28.97 8.99
CA MET A 380 3.64 30.38 9.35
C MET A 380 2.30 31.09 9.15
N TYR A 381 1.64 30.84 8.01
CA TYR A 381 0.32 31.44 7.76
C TYR A 381 -0.75 30.88 8.71
N ALA A 382 -0.80 29.56 8.95
CA ALA A 382 -1.69 29.00 9.96
C ALA A 382 -1.47 29.64 11.34
N CYS A 383 -0.22 29.78 11.79
CA CYS A 383 0.10 30.43 13.05
C CYS A 383 -0.37 31.89 13.09
N HIS A 384 -0.17 32.64 12.02
CA HIS A 384 -0.64 34.02 11.89
C HIS A 384 -2.18 34.09 11.96
N LYS A 385 -2.87 33.35 11.08
CA LYS A 385 -4.33 33.34 10.95
C LYS A 385 -5.04 32.92 12.23
N PHE A 386 -4.68 31.79 12.82
CA PHE A 386 -5.37 31.32 14.03
C PHE A 386 -5.11 32.23 15.23
N ARG A 387 -3.94 32.87 15.32
CA ARG A 387 -3.68 33.90 16.34
C ARG A 387 -4.50 35.16 16.12
N SER A 388 -4.68 35.61 14.88
CA SER A 388 -5.51 36.79 14.58
C SER A 388 -6.99 36.54 14.91
N MET A 389 -7.44 35.27 14.89
CA MET A 389 -8.75 34.83 15.38
C MET A 389 -8.85 34.74 16.93
N GLY A 390 -7.79 35.11 17.66
CA GLY A 390 -7.74 35.07 19.12
C GLY A 390 -7.53 33.67 19.71
N LEU A 391 -7.06 32.69 18.93
CA LEU A 391 -6.75 31.35 19.43
C LEU A 391 -5.34 31.29 20.03
N SER A 392 -5.19 30.47 21.07
CA SER A 392 -3.87 30.07 21.56
C SER A 392 -3.24 29.07 20.59
N VAL A 393 -2.10 29.40 20.00
CA VAL A 393 -1.42 28.56 19.01
C VAL A 393 -0.02 28.20 19.49
N ARG A 394 0.32 26.90 19.34
CA ARG A 394 1.67 26.38 19.49
C ARG A 394 2.04 25.60 18.22
N VAL A 395 3.20 25.90 17.68
CA VAL A 395 3.80 25.21 16.53
C VAL A 395 5.03 24.45 17.02
N PHE A 396 5.20 23.22 16.54
CA PHE A 396 6.40 22.42 16.76
C PHE A 396 7.17 22.32 15.43
N GLU A 397 8.46 22.65 15.48
CA GLU A 397 9.38 22.58 14.35
C GLU A 397 10.66 21.85 14.76
N ARG A 398 11.07 20.89 13.94
CA ARG A 398 12.28 20.11 14.17
C ARG A 398 13.55 20.88 13.80
N GLY A 399 13.48 21.77 12.82
CA GLY A 399 14.58 22.65 12.45
C GLY A 399 14.80 23.71 13.52
N SER A 400 15.99 24.32 13.48
CA SER A 400 16.34 25.40 14.40
C SER A 400 15.84 26.78 13.95
N SER A 401 15.15 26.83 12.80
CA SER A 401 14.55 28.06 12.26
C SER A 401 13.34 27.76 11.36
N VAL A 402 12.69 28.83 10.89
CA VAL A 402 11.58 28.78 9.93
C VAL A 402 12.07 28.52 8.50
N GLY A 403 11.14 28.26 7.57
CA GLY A 403 11.43 28.09 6.13
C GLY A 403 11.18 26.67 5.61
N GLY A 404 11.34 25.65 6.46
CA GLY A 404 10.94 24.28 6.14
C GLY A 404 11.73 23.70 4.97
N THR A 405 11.12 23.47 3.79
CA THR A 405 11.88 22.99 2.62
C THR A 405 13.04 23.92 2.34
N TRP A 406 12.84 25.22 2.43
CA TRP A 406 13.88 26.21 2.22
C TRP A 406 14.88 26.30 3.37
N TYR A 407 14.59 25.75 4.55
CA TYR A 407 15.59 25.58 5.61
C TYR A 407 16.43 24.30 5.42
N TRP A 408 15.81 23.20 4.99
CA TRP A 408 16.46 21.88 4.90
C TRP A 408 17.22 21.63 3.59
N ASN A 409 16.77 22.20 2.47
CA ASN A 409 17.28 21.91 1.14
C ASN A 409 18.35 22.91 0.70
N ARG A 410 19.43 23.05 1.49
CA ARG A 410 20.53 24.01 1.25
C ARG A 410 21.61 23.52 0.29
N TYR A 411 21.27 22.57 -0.59
CA TYR A 411 22.24 22.07 -1.56
C TYR A 411 22.52 23.13 -2.63
N PRO A 412 23.74 23.17 -3.21
CA PRO A 412 24.09 24.21 -4.15
C PRO A 412 23.19 24.14 -5.39
N GLY A 413 22.64 25.29 -5.78
CA GLY A 413 21.72 25.41 -6.92
C GLY A 413 20.25 25.19 -6.57
N ALA A 414 19.90 24.89 -5.32
CA ALA A 414 18.51 24.77 -4.88
C ALA A 414 17.71 26.05 -5.21
N ARG A 415 16.65 25.91 -6.00
CA ARG A 415 15.84 27.03 -6.52
C ARG A 415 14.37 26.67 -6.64
N CYS A 416 13.49 27.67 -6.54
CA CYS A 416 12.08 27.49 -6.86
C CYS A 416 11.83 27.39 -8.37
N ASP A 417 10.92 26.50 -8.77
CA ASP A 417 10.52 26.33 -10.17
C ASP A 417 9.39 27.30 -10.61
N LEU A 418 9.07 28.29 -9.77
CA LEU A 418 8.01 29.26 -9.99
C LEU A 418 8.56 30.69 -9.89
N PRO A 419 7.99 31.66 -10.64
CA PRO A 419 8.41 33.06 -10.55
C PRO A 419 8.34 33.58 -9.11
N SER A 420 9.35 34.33 -8.68
CA SER A 420 9.50 34.86 -7.32
C SER A 420 8.29 35.66 -6.87
N LEU A 421 7.80 36.54 -7.74
CA LEU A 421 6.65 37.39 -7.49
C LEU A 421 5.33 36.62 -7.34
N GLU A 422 5.24 35.40 -7.87
CA GLU A 422 4.09 34.54 -7.67
C GLU A 422 4.30 33.58 -6.50
N TYR A 423 5.51 33.08 -6.25
CA TYR A 423 5.80 32.16 -5.14
C TYR A 423 6.06 32.87 -3.79
N SER A 424 5.05 33.61 -3.32
CA SER A 424 5.08 34.41 -2.09
C SER A 424 3.67 34.50 -1.49
N TYR A 425 3.58 34.91 -0.22
CA TYR A 425 2.28 35.08 0.46
C TYR A 425 1.48 36.23 -0.13
N SER A 426 0.16 36.08 -0.12
CA SER A 426 -0.81 37.07 -0.59
C SER A 426 -1.70 37.65 0.51
N PHE A 427 -1.62 37.11 1.73
CA PHE A 427 -2.52 37.51 2.83
C PHE A 427 -2.33 38.94 3.38
N ASP A 428 -1.19 39.60 3.12
CA ASP A 428 -0.88 40.94 3.63
C ASP A 428 -0.31 41.82 2.49
N GLU A 429 -1.01 42.92 2.17
CA GLU A 429 -0.60 43.83 1.10
C GLU A 429 0.74 44.49 1.39
N ALA A 430 0.96 44.92 2.63
CA ALA A 430 2.21 45.59 3.00
C ALA A 430 3.41 44.64 2.89
N LEU A 431 3.28 43.36 3.25
CA LEU A 431 4.30 42.33 3.00
C LEU A 431 4.62 42.18 1.51
N GLN A 432 3.59 42.17 0.64
CA GLN A 432 3.77 42.05 -0.80
C GLN A 432 4.52 43.25 -1.38
N GLN A 433 4.23 44.46 -0.88
CA GLN A 433 4.87 45.69 -1.33
C GLN A 433 6.28 45.89 -0.74
N ASP A 434 6.53 45.48 0.50
CA ASP A 434 7.80 45.73 1.20
C ASP A 434 8.95 44.83 0.74
N TRP A 435 8.66 43.58 0.33
CA TRP A 435 9.72 42.62 -0.01
C TRP A 435 10.25 42.81 -1.44
N GLU A 436 11.57 42.81 -1.58
CA GLU A 436 12.25 42.94 -2.87
C GLU A 436 12.89 41.61 -3.30
N TRP A 437 12.56 41.12 -4.50
CA TRP A 437 13.13 39.88 -5.06
C TRP A 437 14.31 40.19 -5.97
N SER A 438 15.37 39.40 -5.88
CA SER A 438 16.60 39.61 -6.65
C SER A 438 16.60 38.93 -8.02
N GLU A 439 15.85 37.84 -8.19
CA GLU A 439 15.84 37.02 -9.39
C GLU A 439 14.42 36.61 -9.80
N VAL A 440 14.23 36.29 -11.09
CA VAL A 440 12.94 35.81 -11.63
C VAL A 440 12.51 34.51 -10.95
N TYR A 441 13.42 33.57 -10.73
CA TYR A 441 13.18 32.35 -9.97
C TYR A 441 14.04 32.42 -8.71
N PRO A 442 13.49 32.51 -7.50
CA PRO A 442 14.29 32.81 -6.31
C PRO A 442 15.08 31.60 -5.83
N SER A 443 16.30 31.86 -5.36
CA SER A 443 17.18 30.86 -4.75
C SER A 443 16.64 30.38 -3.40
N GLN A 444 17.11 29.21 -2.93
CA GLN A 444 16.77 28.73 -1.60
C GLN A 444 17.14 29.74 -0.52
N GLU A 445 18.31 30.37 -0.59
CA GLU A 445 18.79 31.31 0.42
C GLU A 445 17.88 32.54 0.49
N GLU A 446 17.41 33.04 -0.65
CA GLU A 446 16.47 34.15 -0.70
C GLU A 446 15.10 33.78 -0.10
N LEU A 447 14.59 32.59 -0.42
CA LEU A 447 13.32 32.10 0.14
C LEU A 447 13.42 31.84 1.65
N GLU A 448 14.57 31.39 2.14
CA GLU A 448 14.82 31.28 3.57
C GLU A 448 14.85 32.66 4.24
N ARG A 449 15.50 33.67 3.62
CA ARG A 449 15.44 35.07 4.12
C ARG A 449 14.01 35.61 4.14
N TYR A 450 13.24 35.38 3.08
CA TYR A 450 11.83 35.78 3.01
C TYR A 450 11.01 35.14 4.14
N ALA A 451 11.18 33.83 4.38
CA ALA A 451 10.50 33.14 5.46
C ALA A 451 10.86 33.71 6.85
N ASN A 452 12.14 34.03 7.08
CA ASN A 452 12.58 34.68 8.31
C ASN A 452 11.97 36.08 8.46
N HIS A 453 11.97 36.88 7.39
CA HIS A 453 11.34 38.21 7.36
C HIS A 453 9.86 38.13 7.73
N VAL A 454 9.09 37.19 7.16
CA VAL A 454 7.68 36.97 7.50
C VAL A 454 7.53 36.59 8.99
N ALA A 455 8.36 35.67 9.47
CA ALA A 455 8.29 35.24 10.86
C ALA A 455 8.62 36.36 11.87
N ASP A 456 9.53 37.28 11.51
CA ASP A 456 9.87 38.45 12.34
C ASP A 456 8.76 39.50 12.28
N ARG A 457 8.29 39.85 11.07
CA ARG A 457 7.26 40.86 10.83
C ARG A 457 5.98 40.58 11.62
N PHE A 458 5.55 39.33 11.68
CA PHE A 458 4.31 38.95 12.37
C PHE A 458 4.54 38.33 13.77
N ASP A 459 5.77 38.43 14.30
CA ASP A 459 6.19 37.87 15.58
C ASP A 459 5.67 36.43 15.78
N LEU A 460 6.01 35.56 14.83
CA LEU A 460 5.55 34.17 14.82
C LEU A 460 6.41 33.29 15.74
N ARG A 461 7.69 33.63 15.90
CA ARG A 461 8.67 32.83 16.68
C ARG A 461 8.24 32.58 18.11
N ARG A 462 7.53 33.52 18.77
CA ARG A 462 7.00 33.32 20.13
C ARG A 462 6.03 32.13 20.27
N SER A 463 5.44 31.69 19.17
CA SER A 463 4.50 30.57 19.12
C SER A 463 5.15 29.27 18.62
N ILE A 464 6.44 29.28 18.28
CA ILE A 464 7.14 28.15 17.69
C ILE A 464 8.14 27.57 18.69
N SER A 465 8.05 26.27 18.94
CA SER A 465 9.10 25.49 19.60
C SER A 465 9.97 24.85 18.52
N PHE A 466 11.17 25.41 18.32
CA PHE A 466 12.20 24.88 17.42
C PHE A 466 12.92 23.68 18.05
N ASP A 467 13.71 22.98 17.24
CA ASP A 467 14.47 21.78 17.65
C ASP A 467 13.60 20.76 18.40
N THR A 468 12.31 20.72 18.07
CA THR A 468 11.28 19.93 18.76
C THR A 468 10.49 19.12 17.76
N ARG A 469 10.59 17.80 17.84
CA ARG A 469 9.86 16.88 16.96
C ARG A 469 8.64 16.32 17.68
N VAL A 470 7.48 16.39 17.04
CA VAL A 470 6.30 15.63 17.49
C VAL A 470 6.50 14.15 17.18
N THR A 471 6.29 13.29 18.17
CA THR A 471 6.45 11.83 18.07
C THR A 471 5.13 11.08 18.06
N SER A 472 4.12 11.57 18.79
CA SER A 472 2.79 10.95 18.87
C SER A 472 1.71 12.02 19.05
N ALA A 473 0.49 11.68 18.61
CA ALA A 473 -0.71 12.45 18.86
C ALA A 473 -1.90 11.50 19.04
N THR A 474 -2.58 11.55 20.18
CA THR A 474 -3.71 10.66 20.49
C THR A 474 -4.96 11.47 20.76
N TYR A 475 -6.07 11.12 20.12
CA TYR A 475 -7.36 11.78 20.34
C TYR A 475 -8.05 11.24 21.61
N ASP A 476 -8.44 12.16 22.49
CA ASP A 476 -9.29 11.91 23.65
C ASP A 476 -10.74 12.28 23.29
N PRO A 477 -11.65 11.29 23.15
CA PRO A 477 -13.03 11.55 22.78
C PRO A 477 -13.83 12.27 23.88
N ASP A 478 -13.53 12.04 25.16
CA ASP A 478 -14.25 12.64 26.29
C ASP A 478 -13.91 14.15 26.40
N ALA A 479 -12.63 14.47 26.22
CA ALA A 479 -12.16 15.85 26.21
C ALA A 479 -12.37 16.55 24.86
N CYS A 480 -12.64 15.80 23.78
CA CYS A 480 -12.63 16.26 22.38
C CYS A 480 -11.32 16.99 22.01
N ARG A 481 -10.18 16.42 22.42
CA ARG A 481 -8.86 17.06 22.33
C ARG A 481 -7.79 16.06 21.91
N TRP A 482 -6.74 16.58 21.30
CA TRP A 482 -5.52 15.85 20.98
C TRP A 482 -4.48 16.02 22.08
N ALA A 483 -3.98 14.90 22.60
CA ALA A 483 -2.77 14.85 23.42
C ALA A 483 -1.56 14.63 22.51
N VAL A 484 -0.61 15.57 22.51
CA VAL A 484 0.57 15.57 21.63
C VAL A 484 1.82 15.39 22.47
N GLU A 485 2.71 14.48 22.06
CA GLU A 485 4.02 14.29 22.70
C GLU A 485 5.16 14.59 21.73
N THR A 486 6.28 15.00 22.29
CA THR A 486 7.49 15.37 21.55
C THR A 486 8.68 14.49 21.93
N ASP A 487 9.74 14.52 21.12
CA ASP A 487 11.00 13.81 21.35
C ASP A 487 11.75 14.26 22.61
N SER A 488 11.49 15.48 23.10
CA SER A 488 11.97 15.98 24.39
C SER A 488 11.19 15.42 25.60
N GLY A 489 10.09 14.71 25.37
CA GLY A 489 9.13 14.30 26.40
C GLY A 489 8.12 15.40 26.80
N ALA A 490 8.21 16.61 26.24
CA ALA A 490 7.21 17.64 26.45
C ALA A 490 5.86 17.21 25.88
N ARG A 491 4.78 17.56 26.60
CA ARG A 491 3.39 17.24 26.26
C ARG A 491 2.57 18.51 26.04
N ALA A 492 1.67 18.47 25.06
CA ALA A 492 0.71 19.53 24.80
C ALA A 492 -0.69 18.94 24.61
N VAL A 493 -1.72 19.74 24.87
CA VAL A 493 -3.11 19.39 24.62
C VAL A 493 -3.73 20.46 23.73
N ALA A 494 -4.41 20.06 22.66
CA ALA A 494 -5.00 20.98 21.71
C ALA A 494 -6.42 20.54 21.32
N SER A 495 -7.34 21.49 21.11
CA SER A 495 -8.66 21.18 20.53
C SER A 495 -8.57 20.82 19.06
N HIS A 496 -7.63 21.41 18.32
CA HIS A 496 -7.39 21.18 16.90
C HIS A 496 -5.93 20.76 16.66
N LEU A 497 -5.73 19.76 15.81
CA LEU A 497 -4.42 19.30 15.35
C LEU A 497 -4.25 19.65 13.88
N ILE A 498 -3.32 20.54 13.54
CA ILE A 498 -3.07 20.95 12.16
C ILE A 498 -1.73 20.37 11.69
N LEU A 499 -1.80 19.44 10.74
CA LEU A 499 -0.64 18.80 10.13
C LEU A 499 -0.17 19.61 8.92
N ALA A 500 0.72 20.56 9.20
CA ALA A 500 1.43 21.35 8.19
C ALA A 500 2.85 20.80 7.93
N THR A 501 2.99 19.47 7.90
CA THR A 501 4.28 18.75 7.89
C THR A 501 5.00 18.75 6.53
N GLY A 502 4.30 19.16 5.47
CA GLY A 502 4.86 19.26 4.13
C GLY A 502 4.85 17.97 3.32
N ASN A 503 4.85 18.10 2.00
CA ASN A 503 4.75 16.99 1.05
C ASN A 503 6.10 16.39 0.64
N LEU A 504 7.21 17.11 0.79
CA LEU A 504 8.55 16.70 0.36
C LEU A 504 9.54 16.89 1.51
N SER A 505 9.33 16.08 2.54
CA SER A 505 9.85 16.30 3.89
C SER A 505 10.73 15.14 4.34
N THR A 506 10.27 13.91 4.16
CA THR A 506 11.03 12.70 4.57
C THR A 506 12.00 12.27 3.46
N PRO A 507 13.33 12.48 3.59
CA PRO A 507 14.31 12.11 2.58
C PRO A 507 14.29 10.60 2.33
N GLN A 508 14.35 10.19 1.06
CA GLN A 508 14.38 8.78 0.69
C GLN A 508 15.81 8.34 0.47
N LEU A 509 16.32 7.47 1.34
CA LEU A 509 17.60 6.81 1.10
C LEU A 509 17.41 5.68 0.06
N PRO A 510 18.34 5.51 -0.88
CA PRO A 510 18.27 4.41 -1.83
C PRO A 510 18.59 3.09 -1.12
N ASP A 511 17.87 2.04 -1.49
CA ASP A 511 18.15 0.67 -1.04
C ASP A 511 19.34 0.10 -1.83
N ILE A 512 20.55 0.52 -1.43
CA ILE A 512 21.82 0.08 -2.04
C ILE A 512 22.65 -0.60 -0.94
N PRO A 513 22.99 -1.89 -1.09
CA PRO A 513 23.85 -2.58 -0.14
C PRO A 513 25.17 -1.83 0.06
N GLY A 514 25.54 -1.58 1.33
CA GLY A 514 26.78 -0.90 1.69
C GLY A 514 26.72 0.63 1.72
N VAL A 515 25.59 1.27 1.34
CA VAL A 515 25.47 2.74 1.34
C VAL A 515 25.69 3.36 2.73
N GLU A 516 25.26 2.68 3.80
CA GLU A 516 25.44 3.11 5.19
C GLU A 516 26.90 3.05 5.65
N GLY A 517 27.71 2.19 5.01
CA GLY A 517 29.11 1.96 5.33
C GLY A 517 30.08 2.66 4.38
N PHE A 518 29.59 3.57 3.52
CA PHE A 518 30.45 4.33 2.62
C PHE A 518 31.41 5.21 3.43
N ALA A 519 32.70 5.05 3.20
CA ALA A 519 33.74 5.72 3.98
C ALA A 519 34.07 7.14 3.51
N GLY A 520 33.56 7.55 2.35
CA GLY A 520 33.58 8.93 1.90
C GLY A 520 32.50 9.78 2.58
N ARG A 521 32.39 11.06 2.19
CA ARG A 521 31.33 11.92 2.73
C ARG A 521 30.01 11.63 1.98
N THR A 522 28.93 11.40 2.70
CA THR A 522 27.59 11.21 2.11
C THR A 522 26.69 12.39 2.45
N PHE A 523 26.03 12.92 1.43
CA PHE A 523 25.09 14.03 1.56
C PHE A 523 23.77 13.63 0.93
N HIS A 524 22.65 13.91 1.61
CA HIS A 524 21.34 13.90 0.96
C HIS A 524 20.94 15.34 0.67
N THR A 525 20.46 15.62 -0.54
CA THR A 525 20.04 16.97 -0.97
C THR A 525 19.05 17.63 0.00
N GLY A 526 18.05 16.88 0.48
CA GLY A 526 17.12 17.34 1.54
C GLY A 526 17.66 17.41 2.99
N LEU A 527 18.96 17.18 3.22
CA LEU A 527 19.62 17.29 4.54
C LEU A 527 21.02 17.89 4.38
N TRP A 528 21.13 18.94 3.56
CA TRP A 528 22.42 19.51 3.22
C TRP A 528 23.04 20.27 4.40
N PRO A 529 24.36 20.21 4.62
CA PRO A 529 25.03 21.01 5.65
C PRO A 529 24.81 22.52 5.46
N SER A 530 24.64 23.26 6.57
CA SER A 530 24.42 24.71 6.55
C SER A 530 25.60 25.50 6.00
N ASP A 531 26.83 25.03 6.27
CA ASP A 531 28.06 25.78 6.02
C ASP A 531 28.58 25.56 4.59
N GLY A 532 27.79 24.91 3.74
CA GLY A 532 28.17 24.51 2.40
C GLY A 532 29.11 23.29 2.38
N VAL A 533 29.44 22.84 1.17
CA VAL A 533 30.36 21.73 0.94
C VAL A 533 31.27 22.07 -0.23
N ASP A 534 32.59 21.99 -0.02
CA ASP A 534 33.59 22.12 -1.07
C ASP A 534 33.90 20.74 -1.70
N PHE A 535 33.74 20.66 -3.02
CA PHE A 535 34.04 19.50 -3.84
C PHE A 535 35.35 19.64 -4.64
N SER A 536 36.10 20.73 -4.45
CA SER A 536 37.38 20.97 -5.13
C SER A 536 38.35 19.79 -4.95
N GLY A 537 38.85 19.25 -6.06
CA GLY A 537 39.78 18.11 -6.06
C GLY A 537 39.15 16.75 -5.70
N ARG A 538 37.83 16.67 -5.52
CA ARG A 538 37.11 15.45 -5.14
C ARG A 538 36.52 14.74 -6.36
N ARG A 539 36.40 13.42 -6.29
CA ARG A 539 35.59 12.63 -7.23
C ARG A 539 34.21 12.44 -6.62
N VAL A 540 33.18 12.94 -7.28
CA VAL A 540 31.83 12.99 -6.71
C VAL A 540 30.89 12.08 -7.47
N GLY A 541 30.08 11.31 -6.75
CA GLY A 541 28.99 10.52 -7.31
C GLY A 541 27.65 11.19 -6.99
N VAL A 542 26.80 11.41 -7.99
CA VAL A 542 25.41 11.88 -7.77
C VAL A 542 24.44 10.78 -8.16
N ILE A 543 23.62 10.31 -7.22
CA ILE A 543 22.57 9.31 -7.49
C ILE A 543 21.22 10.03 -7.57
N GLY A 544 20.60 9.96 -8.76
CA GLY A 544 19.28 10.52 -9.03
C GLY A 544 19.33 11.81 -9.87
N THR A 545 18.42 11.88 -10.84
CA THR A 545 18.30 12.99 -11.82
C THR A 545 16.89 13.58 -11.83
N GLY A 546 16.23 13.61 -10.66
CA GLY A 546 15.04 14.44 -10.43
C GLY A 546 15.40 15.92 -10.31
N SER A 547 14.45 16.78 -9.95
CA SER A 547 14.66 18.24 -9.81
C SER A 547 15.90 18.59 -8.95
N SER A 548 16.08 17.97 -7.78
CA SER A 548 17.29 18.19 -6.96
C SER A 548 18.58 17.77 -7.67
N GLY A 549 18.55 16.69 -8.45
CA GLY A 549 19.68 16.24 -9.26
C GLY A 549 20.00 17.24 -10.38
N VAL A 550 18.96 17.64 -11.13
CA VAL A 550 19.05 18.63 -12.22
C VAL A 550 19.67 19.94 -11.74
N GLN A 551 19.35 20.39 -10.53
CA GLN A 551 19.89 21.62 -9.95
C GLN A 551 21.31 21.44 -9.39
N VAL A 552 21.61 20.33 -8.70
CA VAL A 552 22.91 20.14 -8.02
C VAL A 552 24.04 19.71 -8.97
N ILE A 553 23.72 18.95 -10.02
CA ILE A 553 24.71 18.38 -10.97
C ILE A 553 25.58 19.47 -11.62
N PRO A 554 25.02 20.55 -12.20
CA PRO A 554 25.83 21.62 -12.77
C PRO A 554 26.75 22.30 -11.76
N GLN A 555 26.31 22.45 -10.50
CA GLN A 555 27.10 23.10 -9.45
C GLN A 555 28.27 22.21 -9.01
N VAL A 556 28.03 20.91 -8.85
CA VAL A 556 29.08 19.95 -8.50
C VAL A 556 30.08 19.81 -9.65
N ALA A 557 29.61 19.74 -10.90
CA ALA A 557 30.48 19.58 -12.08
C ALA A 557 31.50 20.72 -12.26
N ARG A 558 31.17 21.93 -11.79
CA ARG A 558 32.05 23.11 -11.85
C ARG A 558 33.22 23.05 -10.87
N SER A 559 33.08 22.33 -9.75
CA SER A 559 34.08 22.29 -8.66
C SER A 559 34.77 20.94 -8.51
N ALA A 560 34.06 19.83 -8.77
CA ALA A 560 34.61 18.48 -8.64
C ALA A 560 35.75 18.22 -9.65
N SER A 561 36.77 17.46 -9.22
CA SER A 561 37.80 16.95 -10.13
C SER A 561 37.20 16.00 -11.17
N HIS A 562 36.20 15.20 -10.77
CA HIS A 562 35.41 14.35 -11.64
C HIS A 562 34.01 14.15 -11.05
N LEU A 563 32.98 14.15 -11.88
CA LEU A 563 31.60 13.89 -11.49
C LEU A 563 31.08 12.66 -12.24
N THR A 564 30.60 11.66 -11.50
CA THR A 564 29.84 10.53 -12.07
C THR A 564 28.36 10.65 -11.68
N VAL A 565 27.48 10.76 -12.66
CA VAL A 565 26.03 10.84 -12.47
C VAL A 565 25.39 9.48 -12.71
N PHE A 566 24.70 8.94 -11.70
CA PHE A 566 23.98 7.68 -11.76
C PHE A 566 22.50 7.94 -12.03
N GLN A 567 22.11 7.80 -13.29
CA GLN A 567 20.75 8.03 -13.76
C GLN A 567 19.99 6.72 -13.91
N ARG A 568 18.81 6.63 -13.29
CA ARG A 568 17.87 5.52 -13.52
C ARG A 568 16.92 5.82 -14.68
N THR A 569 16.23 6.94 -14.62
CA THR A 569 15.29 7.37 -15.66
C THR A 569 15.57 8.83 -15.96
N ALA A 570 15.81 9.16 -17.23
CA ALA A 570 15.87 10.54 -17.68
C ALA A 570 14.55 11.26 -17.40
N ASN A 571 14.59 12.51 -16.96
CA ASN A 571 13.43 13.37 -16.81
C ASN A 571 13.46 14.49 -17.86
N TYR A 572 12.28 14.98 -18.24
CA TYR A 572 12.19 16.22 -19.01
C TYR A 572 12.62 17.40 -18.16
N SER A 573 13.54 18.18 -18.69
CA SER A 573 13.95 19.47 -18.13
C SER A 573 13.82 20.56 -19.19
N ILE A 574 13.34 21.72 -18.77
CA ILE A 574 13.20 22.93 -19.60
C ILE A 574 14.11 24.00 -19.02
N PRO A 575 14.76 24.84 -19.85
CA PRO A 575 15.53 25.97 -19.35
C PRO A 575 14.69 26.86 -18.43
N ALA A 576 15.20 27.16 -17.24
CA ALA A 576 14.57 28.10 -16.33
C ALA A 576 14.56 29.53 -16.91
N ARG A 577 15.58 29.87 -17.73
CA ARG A 577 15.83 31.25 -18.21
C ARG A 577 15.87 32.26 -17.06
N ASN A 578 16.48 31.84 -15.95
CA ASN A 578 16.61 32.69 -14.78
C ASN A 578 17.52 33.88 -15.08
N ALA A 579 17.14 35.03 -14.52
CA ALA A 579 17.83 36.31 -14.68
C ALA A 579 17.60 37.16 -13.43
N PRO A 580 18.40 38.21 -13.20
CA PRO A 580 18.04 39.27 -12.26
C PRO A 580 16.63 39.78 -12.55
N LEU A 581 15.87 40.07 -11.50
CA LEU A 581 14.54 40.64 -11.66
C LEU A 581 14.66 42.15 -11.87
N GLU A 582 14.25 42.62 -13.05
CA GLU A 582 14.32 44.04 -13.39
C GLU A 582 13.39 44.87 -12.47
N PRO A 583 13.87 45.98 -11.89
CA PRO A 583 13.09 46.81 -10.97
C PRO A 583 11.76 47.30 -11.57
N GLU A 584 11.72 47.66 -12.85
CA GLU A 584 10.47 48.09 -13.50
C GLU A 584 9.47 46.94 -13.64
N ALA A 585 9.94 45.73 -13.96
CA ALA A 585 9.08 44.55 -14.06
C ALA A 585 8.48 44.19 -12.70
N GLN A 586 9.28 44.29 -11.65
CA GLN A 586 8.81 44.08 -10.29
C GLN A 586 7.82 45.15 -9.84
N ALA A 587 8.10 46.43 -10.09
CA ALA A 587 7.19 47.53 -9.77
C ALA A 587 5.84 47.40 -10.51
N ALA A 588 5.87 47.02 -11.79
CA ALA A 588 4.67 46.80 -12.58
C ALA A 588 3.83 45.62 -12.04
N HIS A 589 4.47 44.54 -11.60
CA HIS A 589 3.79 43.43 -10.96
C HIS A 589 3.21 43.82 -9.60
N LYS A 590 3.98 44.56 -8.78
CA LYS A 590 3.55 45.11 -7.48
C LYS A 590 2.34 46.02 -7.58
N ALA A 591 2.25 46.85 -8.62
CA ALA A 591 1.09 47.70 -8.86
C ALA A 591 -0.21 46.91 -9.14
N ARG A 592 -0.11 45.64 -9.56
CA ARG A 592 -1.23 44.78 -9.93
C ARG A 592 -1.30 43.49 -9.11
N TYR A 593 -0.61 43.43 -7.98
CA TYR A 593 -0.41 42.18 -7.25
C TYR A 593 -1.73 41.50 -6.91
N GLY A 594 -2.69 42.24 -6.35
CA GLY A 594 -4.03 41.74 -6.05
C GLY A 594 -4.76 41.16 -7.27
N GLU A 595 -4.71 41.83 -8.42
CA GLU A 595 -5.32 41.34 -9.67
C GLU A 595 -4.66 40.04 -10.14
N ILE A 596 -3.34 40.01 -10.18
CA ILE A 596 -2.55 38.84 -10.62
C ILE A 596 -2.83 37.63 -9.72
N ARG A 597 -3.03 37.84 -8.42
CA ARG A 597 -3.43 36.77 -7.49
C ARG A 597 -4.80 36.20 -7.85
N GLN A 598 -5.77 37.05 -8.20
CA GLN A 598 -7.09 36.60 -8.66
C GLN A 598 -7.01 35.88 -10.02
N GLU A 599 -6.18 36.37 -10.94
CA GLU A 599 -5.91 35.69 -12.21
C GLU A 599 -5.30 34.29 -11.98
N ALA A 600 -4.34 34.17 -11.05
CA ALA A 600 -3.71 32.90 -10.73
C ALA A 600 -4.74 31.86 -10.26
N LEU A 601 -5.70 32.28 -9.42
CA LEU A 601 -6.75 31.43 -8.86
C LEU A 601 -7.68 30.78 -9.90
N VAL A 602 -7.74 31.29 -11.13
CA VAL A 602 -8.55 30.69 -12.22
C VAL A 602 -7.73 29.86 -13.21
N THR A 603 -6.42 29.72 -12.99
CA THR A 603 -5.53 28.90 -13.83
C THR A 603 -5.42 27.47 -13.32
N PRO A 604 -5.03 26.49 -14.17
CA PRO A 604 -4.94 25.09 -13.75
C PRO A 604 -3.98 24.85 -12.57
N PHE A 605 -2.87 25.59 -12.50
CA PHE A 605 -1.81 25.39 -11.51
C PHE A 605 -1.63 26.55 -10.52
N GLY A 606 -2.49 27.57 -10.54
CA GLY A 606 -2.33 28.72 -9.64
C GLY A 606 -1.18 29.63 -10.05
N ILE A 607 -0.96 29.83 -11.36
CA ILE A 607 0.13 30.64 -11.90
C ILE A 607 -0.42 31.55 -13.01
N ALA A 608 -0.46 32.85 -12.76
CA ALA A 608 -1.01 33.84 -13.67
C ALA A 608 -0.13 34.10 -14.89
N LYS A 609 1.21 34.05 -14.75
CA LYS A 609 2.18 34.40 -15.81
C LYS A 609 1.90 33.77 -17.17
N TYR A 610 1.34 32.56 -17.22
CA TYR A 610 1.11 31.82 -18.46
C TYR A 610 -0.35 31.83 -18.93
N GLY A 611 -1.28 32.34 -18.11
CA GLY A 611 -2.72 32.27 -18.38
C GLY A 611 -3.29 30.84 -18.35
N SER A 612 -4.50 30.66 -18.88
CA SER A 612 -5.14 29.35 -19.03
C SER A 612 -5.15 28.93 -20.50
N PRO A 613 -4.61 27.75 -20.85
CA PRO A 613 -4.67 27.28 -22.23
C PRO A 613 -6.12 26.99 -22.62
N SER A 614 -6.55 27.51 -23.77
CA SER A 614 -7.91 27.33 -24.29
C SER A 614 -7.97 26.57 -25.63
N VAL A 615 -6.85 26.47 -26.34
CA VAL A 615 -6.74 25.87 -27.68
C VAL A 615 -6.15 24.46 -27.58
N SER A 616 -6.61 23.53 -28.41
CA SER A 616 -6.01 22.18 -28.55
C SER A 616 -4.79 22.21 -29.48
N ALA A 617 -3.81 21.35 -29.23
CA ALA A 617 -2.64 21.19 -30.11
C ALA A 617 -3.00 20.77 -31.55
N PHE A 618 -4.21 20.23 -31.78
CA PHE A 618 -4.70 19.79 -33.08
C PHE A 618 -5.67 20.76 -33.76
N GLU A 619 -6.03 21.86 -33.10
CA GLU A 619 -6.83 22.94 -33.70
C GLU A 619 -5.97 23.92 -34.52
N VAL A 620 -4.65 23.77 -34.47
CA VAL A 620 -3.66 24.61 -35.16
C VAL A 620 -2.84 23.79 -36.16
N SER A 621 -2.24 24.48 -37.14
CA SER A 621 -1.32 23.83 -38.07
C SER A 621 -0.03 23.39 -37.39
N ASP A 622 0.70 22.47 -38.02
CA ASP A 622 1.99 22.00 -37.53
C ASP A 622 3.01 23.15 -37.40
N GLU A 623 2.99 24.12 -38.32
CA GLU A 623 3.85 25.31 -38.29
C GLU A 623 3.51 26.26 -37.14
N GLU A 624 2.22 26.49 -36.87
CA GLU A 624 1.79 27.29 -35.72
C GLU A 624 2.16 26.60 -34.40
N ARG A 625 1.98 25.27 -34.35
CA ARG A 625 2.36 24.47 -33.19
C ARG A 625 3.85 24.52 -32.90
N GLN A 626 4.68 24.39 -33.93
CA GLN A 626 6.12 24.53 -33.81
C GLN A 626 6.53 25.94 -33.35
N ARG A 627 5.90 27.00 -33.88
CA ARG A 627 6.14 28.38 -33.44
C ARG A 627 5.77 28.59 -31.98
N THR A 628 4.66 28.02 -31.53
CA THR A 628 4.23 28.09 -30.13
C THR A 628 5.23 27.38 -29.21
N TYR A 629 5.64 26.16 -29.56
CA TYR A 629 6.65 25.43 -28.78
C TYR A 629 7.99 26.15 -28.72
N GLU A 630 8.40 26.80 -29.82
CA GLU A 630 9.59 27.66 -29.84
C GLU A 630 9.48 28.80 -28.84
N ALA A 631 8.37 29.53 -28.89
CA ALA A 631 8.12 30.64 -27.97
C ALA A 631 8.09 30.17 -26.51
N CYS A 632 7.47 29.03 -26.21
CA CYS A 632 7.46 28.44 -24.87
C CYS A 632 8.87 28.02 -24.40
N TRP A 633 9.71 27.51 -25.30
CA TRP A 633 11.08 27.11 -24.98
C TRP A 633 12.02 28.31 -24.73
N GLU A 634 11.85 29.37 -25.51
CA GLU A 634 12.58 30.62 -25.30
C GLU A 634 12.11 31.37 -24.06
N MET A 635 10.82 31.35 -23.75
CA MET A 635 10.29 31.87 -22.49
C MET A 635 10.80 31.06 -21.28
N GLY A 636 10.95 29.75 -21.45
CA GLY A 636 11.37 28.84 -20.39
C GLY A 636 10.31 28.64 -19.30
N GLY A 637 10.76 28.12 -18.15
CA GLY A 637 9.87 27.88 -17.02
C GLY A 637 8.82 26.81 -17.30
N GLN A 638 7.59 27.04 -16.84
CA GLN A 638 6.48 26.09 -17.02
C GLN A 638 5.71 26.31 -18.32
N ALA A 639 6.09 27.30 -19.16
CA ALA A 639 5.32 27.74 -20.32
C ALA A 639 4.91 26.59 -21.26
N MET A 640 5.77 25.59 -21.44
CA MET A 640 5.49 24.42 -22.28
C MET A 640 4.22 23.66 -21.86
N LEU A 641 3.92 23.56 -20.56
CA LEU A 641 2.71 22.89 -20.07
C LEU A 641 1.43 23.74 -20.27
N PHE A 642 1.58 25.02 -20.60
CA PHE A 642 0.50 25.96 -20.86
C PHE A 642 0.32 26.25 -22.36
N ALA A 643 1.06 25.57 -23.24
CA ALA A 643 0.96 25.80 -24.67
C ALA A 643 -0.41 25.42 -25.24
N TYR A 644 -0.97 24.28 -24.81
CA TYR A 644 -2.28 23.79 -25.24
C TYR A 644 -3.05 23.10 -24.11
N ASN A 645 -4.37 23.04 -24.23
CA ASN A 645 -5.29 22.61 -23.17
C ASN A 645 -5.37 21.07 -22.98
N ASP A 646 -4.80 20.33 -23.92
CA ASP A 646 -4.93 18.88 -24.06
C ASP A 646 -3.60 18.13 -23.93
N LEU A 647 -2.47 18.83 -23.72
CA LEU A 647 -1.14 18.20 -23.59
C LEU A 647 -1.06 17.20 -22.44
N LEU A 648 -1.86 17.34 -21.39
CA LEU A 648 -1.89 16.41 -20.26
C LEU A 648 -3.10 15.48 -20.26
N LYS A 649 -3.88 15.47 -21.36
CA LYS A 649 -5.11 14.68 -21.51
C LYS A 649 -5.04 13.75 -22.73
N CYS A 650 -4.38 14.18 -23.80
CA CYS A 650 -4.27 13.44 -25.06
C CYS A 650 -2.82 13.02 -25.30
N ALA A 651 -2.59 11.71 -25.45
CA ALA A 651 -1.24 11.16 -25.65
C ALA A 651 -0.61 11.66 -26.96
N ASP A 652 -1.38 11.77 -28.04
CA ASP A 652 -0.87 12.25 -29.33
C ASP A 652 -0.52 13.74 -29.27
N ALA A 653 -1.35 14.55 -28.61
CA ALA A 653 -1.07 15.97 -28.37
C ALA A 653 0.22 16.12 -27.55
N ASN A 654 0.35 15.37 -26.44
CA ASN A 654 1.54 15.34 -25.61
C ASN A 654 2.80 14.99 -26.41
N GLU A 655 2.70 13.98 -27.29
CA GLU A 655 3.83 13.52 -28.10
C GLU A 655 4.36 14.61 -29.03
N THR A 656 3.50 15.54 -29.50
CA THR A 656 3.98 16.68 -30.31
C THR A 656 4.93 17.58 -29.51
N ALA A 657 4.58 17.94 -28.27
CA ALA A 657 5.43 18.73 -27.38
C ALA A 657 6.65 17.94 -26.90
N ALA A 658 6.46 16.66 -26.56
CA ALA A 658 7.54 15.79 -26.13
C ALA A 658 8.60 15.62 -27.23
N ARG A 659 8.20 15.41 -28.48
CA ARG A 659 9.10 15.32 -29.63
C ARG A 659 9.93 16.59 -29.81
N PHE A 660 9.28 17.75 -29.76
CA PHE A 660 9.95 19.05 -29.81
C PHE A 660 11.02 19.16 -28.71
N VAL A 661 10.65 18.86 -27.46
CA VAL A 661 11.59 18.95 -26.32
C VAL A 661 12.73 17.95 -26.46
N ARG A 662 12.46 16.70 -26.88
CA ARG A 662 13.52 15.72 -27.13
C ARG A 662 14.49 16.18 -28.21
N GLN A 663 14.02 16.85 -29.25
CA GLN A 663 14.89 17.45 -30.26
C GLN A 663 15.79 18.53 -29.65
N ARG A 664 15.22 19.47 -28.88
CA ARG A 664 15.98 20.52 -28.20
C ARG A 664 17.02 19.98 -27.22
N ILE A 665 16.72 18.89 -26.52
CA ILE A 665 17.69 18.19 -25.65
C ILE A 665 18.86 17.66 -26.48
N ARG A 666 18.61 17.01 -27.63
CA ARG A 666 19.67 16.48 -28.49
C ARG A 666 20.57 17.59 -29.04
N GLU A 667 19.99 18.73 -29.42
CA GLU A 667 20.75 19.88 -29.93
C GLU A 667 21.73 20.47 -28.90
N LYS A 668 21.49 20.27 -27.61
CA LYS A 668 22.37 20.73 -26.52
C LYS A 668 23.55 19.78 -26.23
N LEU A 669 23.55 18.57 -26.80
CA LEU A 669 24.50 17.51 -26.46
C LEU A 669 25.42 17.21 -27.66
N VAL A 670 26.72 17.17 -27.41
CA VAL A 670 27.74 16.92 -28.45
C VAL A 670 27.81 15.43 -28.78
N GLU A 671 27.81 14.57 -27.76
CA GLU A 671 27.98 13.12 -27.91
C GLU A 671 26.63 12.41 -28.08
N PRO A 672 26.35 11.76 -29.24
CA PRO A 672 25.07 11.11 -29.50
C PRO A 672 24.72 10.01 -28.48
N ALA A 673 25.72 9.24 -28.02
CA ALA A 673 25.51 8.19 -27.03
C ALA A 673 25.05 8.73 -25.67
N VAL A 674 25.52 9.92 -25.28
CA VAL A 674 25.07 10.61 -24.05
C VAL A 674 23.64 11.15 -24.26
N ALA A 675 23.36 11.70 -25.44
CA ALA A 675 22.02 12.17 -25.80
C ALA A 675 20.97 11.05 -25.74
N ASP A 676 21.27 9.86 -26.26
CA ASP A 676 20.36 8.71 -26.21
C ASP A 676 20.03 8.27 -24.77
N LEU A 677 20.93 8.53 -23.81
CA LEU A 677 20.69 8.26 -22.40
C LEU A 677 19.90 9.37 -21.69
N LEU A 678 20.06 10.63 -22.09
CA LEU A 678 19.43 11.81 -21.44
C LEU A 678 18.06 12.17 -22.00
N VAL A 679 17.73 11.71 -23.21
CA VAL A 679 16.43 11.96 -23.84
C VAL A 679 15.36 11.06 -23.21
N PRO A 680 14.31 11.61 -22.56
CA PRO A 680 13.27 10.79 -21.94
C PRO A 680 12.36 10.11 -22.99
N THR A 681 12.12 8.82 -22.80
CA THR A 681 11.31 7.99 -23.73
C THR A 681 10.23 7.14 -23.06
N ASP A 682 10.24 7.04 -21.72
CA ASP A 682 9.40 6.11 -20.97
C ASP A 682 8.17 6.73 -20.29
N HIS A 683 7.91 8.01 -20.52
CA HIS A 683 6.72 8.70 -19.98
C HIS A 683 6.34 9.97 -20.79
N PRO A 684 5.07 10.41 -20.73
CA PRO A 684 4.62 11.68 -21.31
C PRO A 684 5.30 12.90 -20.66
N ILE A 685 5.52 13.98 -21.42
CA ILE A 685 6.02 15.24 -20.83
C ILE A 685 4.99 15.81 -19.86
N GLY A 686 5.45 16.27 -18.68
CA GLY A 686 4.58 16.77 -17.61
C GLY A 686 3.87 15.68 -16.78
N ALA A 687 3.85 14.41 -17.19
CA ALA A 687 3.33 13.32 -16.36
C ALA A 687 4.17 13.11 -15.08
N LYS A 688 5.49 13.32 -15.19
CA LYS A 688 6.38 13.63 -14.05
C LYS A 688 6.47 15.14 -13.86
N ARG A 689 6.85 15.58 -12.66
CA ARG A 689 7.13 17.01 -12.41
C ARG A 689 8.16 17.50 -13.42
N LEU A 690 7.79 18.49 -14.21
CA LEU A 690 8.70 19.14 -15.15
C LEU A 690 9.81 19.83 -14.34
N CYS A 691 11.06 19.48 -14.62
CA CYS A 691 12.21 20.10 -13.97
C CYS A 691 12.58 21.39 -14.72
N LEU A 692 13.06 22.39 -14.00
CA LEU A 692 13.68 23.56 -14.59
C LEU A 692 15.19 23.50 -14.37
N ASP A 693 15.96 23.80 -15.41
CA ASP A 693 17.41 23.73 -15.36
C ASP A 693 18.13 25.03 -15.73
N THR A 694 19.41 25.06 -15.35
CA THR A 694 20.41 25.99 -15.83
C THR A 694 21.64 25.16 -16.20
N ASP A 695 21.93 25.08 -17.50
CA ASP A 695 23.05 24.33 -18.08
C ASP A 695 23.06 22.82 -17.77
N TYR A 696 21.92 22.19 -17.46
CA TYR A 696 21.91 20.78 -17.05
C TYR A 696 22.37 19.84 -18.15
N TYR A 697 21.84 20.01 -19.36
CA TYR A 697 22.24 19.17 -20.49
C TYR A 697 23.66 19.49 -20.95
N GLU A 698 24.02 20.78 -21.03
CA GLU A 698 25.36 21.25 -21.40
C GLU A 698 26.44 20.76 -20.43
N THR A 699 26.10 20.54 -19.16
CA THR A 699 27.02 19.99 -18.15
C THR A 699 27.62 18.65 -18.59
N TYR A 700 26.88 17.83 -19.35
CA TYR A 700 27.36 16.52 -19.82
C TYR A 700 28.33 16.60 -21.00
N ASN A 701 28.55 17.79 -21.58
CA ASN A 701 29.59 18.00 -22.60
C ASN A 701 30.97 18.27 -21.98
N ARG A 702 31.08 18.33 -20.65
CA ARG A 702 32.35 18.57 -19.96
C ARG A 702 33.17 17.28 -19.85
N ASP A 703 34.47 17.39 -20.07
CA ASP A 703 35.41 16.25 -19.98
C ASP A 703 35.43 15.58 -18.59
N ASN A 704 35.10 16.32 -17.53
CA ASN A 704 35.09 15.83 -16.16
C ASN A 704 33.75 15.24 -15.70
N VAL A 705 32.80 15.01 -16.61
CA VAL A 705 31.47 14.49 -16.29
C VAL A 705 31.22 13.16 -17.00
N THR A 706 30.79 12.15 -16.24
CA THR A 706 30.42 10.83 -16.77
C THR A 706 28.98 10.51 -16.41
N LEU A 707 28.17 10.13 -17.40
CA LEU A 707 26.82 9.64 -17.20
C LEU A 707 26.81 8.10 -17.16
N VAL A 708 26.18 7.54 -16.12
CA VAL A 708 25.96 6.10 -15.96
C VAL A 708 24.48 5.80 -15.94
N CYS A 709 24.01 4.98 -16.89
CA CYS A 709 22.63 4.50 -16.94
C CYS A 709 22.46 3.25 -16.07
N VAL A 710 21.91 3.41 -14.87
CA VAL A 710 21.74 2.30 -13.92
C VAL A 710 20.57 1.37 -14.24
N LYS A 711 19.76 1.70 -15.26
CA LYS A 711 18.83 0.71 -15.85
C LYS A 711 19.58 -0.34 -16.67
N GLN A 712 20.63 0.07 -17.40
CA GLN A 712 21.46 -0.83 -18.20
C GLN A 712 22.51 -1.53 -17.34
N THR A 713 23.11 -0.80 -16.39
CA THR A 713 24.15 -1.31 -15.48
C THR A 713 23.78 -0.99 -14.02
N PRO A 714 22.90 -1.79 -13.39
CA PRO A 714 22.44 -1.53 -12.02
C PRO A 714 23.58 -1.39 -11.01
N ILE A 715 23.38 -0.51 -10.02
CA ILE A 715 24.29 -0.43 -8.87
C ILE A 715 24.13 -1.72 -8.06
N ARG A 716 25.21 -2.47 -7.90
CA ARG A 716 25.18 -3.75 -7.17
C ARG A 716 25.38 -3.53 -5.68
N ARG A 717 26.38 -2.72 -5.33
CA ARG A 717 26.73 -2.37 -3.95
C ARG A 717 27.71 -1.19 -3.94
N ILE A 718 27.85 -0.58 -2.77
CA ILE A 718 28.98 0.27 -2.43
C ILE A 718 29.97 -0.59 -1.65
N ASP A 719 31.20 -0.68 -2.14
CA ASP A 719 32.23 -1.53 -1.53
C ASP A 719 32.68 -0.93 -0.18
N PRO A 720 32.82 -1.77 0.87
CA PRO A 720 33.40 -1.33 2.14
C PRO A 720 34.89 -1.03 1.98
N ASP A 721 35.41 -0.11 2.79
CA ASP A 721 36.84 0.14 2.88
C ASP A 721 37.56 -1.10 3.44
N GLY A 722 38.48 -1.66 2.65
CA GLY A 722 39.16 -2.92 2.97
C GLY A 722 39.39 -3.86 1.79
N LEU A 723 39.32 -3.36 0.55
CA LEU A 723 39.78 -4.13 -0.61
C LEU A 723 41.29 -4.46 -0.47
N PRO A 724 41.77 -5.58 -1.04
CA PRO A 724 43.18 -5.98 -0.95
C PRO A 724 44.13 -4.86 -1.35
N ALA A 725 45.34 -4.84 -0.76
CA ALA A 725 46.38 -3.86 -1.07
C ALA A 725 46.59 -3.74 -2.59
N GLY A 726 46.50 -2.52 -3.12
CA GLY A 726 46.55 -2.22 -4.56
C GLY A 726 45.19 -1.94 -5.22
N CYS A 727 44.07 -2.09 -4.51
CA CYS A 727 42.75 -1.63 -4.97
C CYS A 727 42.50 -0.17 -4.55
N GLU A 728 41.91 0.62 -5.44
CA GLU A 728 41.38 1.95 -5.10
C GLU A 728 40.30 1.83 -3.99
N PRO A 729 40.35 2.65 -2.92
CA PRO A 729 39.30 2.70 -1.91
C PRO A 729 38.02 3.36 -2.45
N ARG A 730 36.88 3.18 -1.76
CA ARG A 730 35.61 3.87 -2.03
C ARG A 730 35.05 3.65 -3.45
N LEU A 731 34.80 2.40 -3.79
CA LEU A 731 34.30 2.01 -5.11
C LEU A 731 32.78 1.79 -5.09
N LEU A 732 32.08 2.43 -6.02
CA LEU A 732 30.72 2.06 -6.37
C LEU A 732 30.78 1.03 -7.50
N THR A 733 30.34 -0.19 -7.20
CA THR A 733 30.42 -1.33 -8.11
C THR A 733 29.08 -1.53 -8.82
N LEU A 734 29.11 -1.49 -10.15
CA LEU A 734 27.95 -1.80 -10.99
C LEU A 734 27.85 -3.31 -11.25
N ALA A 735 26.71 -3.77 -11.76
CA ALA A 735 26.46 -5.17 -12.10
C ALA A 735 27.47 -5.72 -13.13
N ALA A 736 28.01 -4.86 -14.00
CA ALA A 736 29.07 -5.19 -14.97
C ALA A 736 30.48 -5.30 -14.34
N LEU A 737 30.60 -5.19 -13.01
CA LEU A 737 31.85 -5.13 -12.25
C LEU A 737 32.75 -3.92 -12.58
N SER A 738 32.25 -2.94 -13.34
CA SER A 738 32.89 -1.64 -13.43
C SER A 738 32.84 -0.96 -12.06
N ARG A 739 33.97 -0.37 -11.68
CA ARG A 739 34.16 0.28 -10.39
C ARG A 739 34.43 1.75 -10.59
N HIS A 740 33.61 2.59 -9.97
CA HIS A 740 33.76 4.03 -10.03
C HIS A 740 34.31 4.51 -8.69
N PRO A 741 35.51 5.12 -8.66
CA PRO A 741 36.04 5.62 -7.40
C PRO A 741 35.40 6.97 -7.05
N ILE A 742 34.87 7.04 -5.84
CA ILE A 742 34.05 8.16 -5.37
C ILE A 742 34.55 8.59 -4.00
N ASP A 743 34.91 9.84 -3.83
CA ASP A 743 35.29 10.41 -2.53
C ASP A 743 34.08 10.94 -1.78
N ASP A 744 33.11 11.50 -2.50
CA ASP A 744 31.88 12.06 -1.94
C ASP A 744 30.64 11.57 -2.71
N LEU A 745 29.60 11.18 -1.97
CA LEU A 745 28.34 10.66 -2.52
C LEU A 745 27.19 11.63 -2.23
N VAL A 746 26.53 12.10 -3.27
CA VAL A 746 25.34 12.96 -3.21
C VAL A 746 24.11 12.15 -3.59
N LEU A 747 23.16 12.07 -2.67
CA LEU A 747 21.87 11.40 -2.82
C LEU A 747 20.80 12.45 -3.20
N ALA A 748 20.47 12.48 -4.49
CA ALA A 748 19.36 13.24 -5.07
C ALA A 748 18.16 12.30 -5.33
N THR A 749 17.88 11.44 -4.36
CA THR A 749 16.96 10.29 -4.46
C THR A 749 15.51 10.60 -4.09
N GLY A 750 15.22 11.87 -3.76
CA GLY A 750 13.87 12.36 -3.51
C GLY A 750 13.38 12.10 -2.08
N PHE A 751 12.07 11.92 -1.92
CA PHE A 751 11.39 11.91 -0.62
C PHE A 751 10.28 10.86 -0.59
N ASP A 752 9.94 10.34 0.59
CA ASP A 752 8.63 9.72 0.81
C ASP A 752 7.54 10.80 0.77
N ALA A 753 7.01 11.02 -0.42
CA ALA A 753 6.19 12.17 -0.74
C ALA A 753 4.76 12.09 -0.18
N MET A 754 4.22 13.25 0.18
CA MET A 754 2.87 13.57 0.66
C MET A 754 2.46 12.92 1.99
N THR A 755 2.71 11.63 2.18
CA THR A 755 2.27 10.88 3.37
C THR A 755 3.40 10.60 4.36
N GLY A 756 4.66 10.60 3.93
CA GLY A 756 5.80 10.15 4.74
C GLY A 756 5.95 10.86 6.08
N ALA A 757 5.81 12.20 6.11
CA ALA A 757 5.94 12.95 7.37
C ALA A 757 4.79 12.68 8.34
N ALA A 758 3.54 12.69 7.87
CA ALA A 758 2.38 12.41 8.71
C ALA A 758 2.40 10.96 9.24
N ARG A 759 2.75 9.98 8.39
CA ARG A 759 2.92 8.56 8.79
C ARG A 759 4.09 8.32 9.75
N SER A 760 5.02 9.28 9.86
CA SER A 760 6.15 9.18 10.79
C SER A 760 5.83 9.58 12.23
N ILE A 761 4.63 10.10 12.47
CA ILE A 761 4.08 10.44 13.78
C ILE A 761 3.09 9.33 14.14
N ASP A 762 3.13 8.84 15.37
CA ASP A 762 2.12 7.89 15.87
C ASP A 762 0.81 8.65 16.18
N ILE A 763 0.02 8.89 15.13
CA ILE A 763 -1.26 9.61 15.22
C ILE A 763 -2.38 8.59 15.36
N ARG A 764 -3.12 8.62 16.47
CA ARG A 764 -4.17 7.64 16.81
C ARG A 764 -5.49 8.32 17.13
N ASN A 765 -6.56 7.75 16.59
CA ASN A 765 -7.92 8.16 16.93
C ASN A 765 -8.42 7.50 18.23
N SER A 766 -9.68 7.75 18.59
CA SER A 766 -10.34 7.21 19.79
C SER A 766 -10.42 5.68 19.84
N ASP A 767 -10.44 5.01 18.68
CA ASP A 767 -10.50 3.55 18.58
C ASP A 767 -9.10 2.90 18.59
N GLY A 768 -8.05 3.72 18.70
CA GLY A 768 -6.65 3.28 18.63
C GLY A 768 -6.14 3.01 17.22
N LEU A 769 -6.96 3.25 16.18
CA LEU A 769 -6.56 3.17 14.77
C LEU A 769 -5.52 4.26 14.49
N SER A 770 -4.40 3.87 13.90
CA SER A 770 -3.37 4.84 13.50
C SER A 770 -3.64 5.41 12.11
N LEU A 771 -3.23 6.66 11.88
CA LEU A 771 -3.31 7.28 10.55
C LEU A 771 -2.48 6.50 9.51
N ALA A 772 -1.39 5.87 9.96
CA ALA A 772 -0.54 5.05 9.10
C ALA A 772 -1.27 3.78 8.62
N ASP A 773 -2.11 3.18 9.48
CA ASP A 773 -2.94 2.02 9.15
C ASP A 773 -4.10 2.42 8.22
N GLU A 774 -4.79 3.55 8.50
CA GLU A 774 -5.84 4.07 7.61
C GLU A 774 -5.33 4.34 6.19
N TRP A 775 -4.07 4.76 6.06
CA TRP A 775 -3.43 5.03 4.76
C TRP A 775 -2.63 3.86 4.19
N GLU A 776 -2.72 2.65 4.77
CA GLU A 776 -1.97 1.48 4.31
C GLU A 776 -2.27 1.14 2.84
N SER A 777 -3.52 1.34 2.39
CA SER A 777 -3.95 1.09 0.99
C SER A 777 -3.85 2.32 0.08
N GLY A 778 -3.33 3.43 0.58
CA GLY A 778 -3.27 4.72 -0.09
C GLY A 778 -3.95 5.81 0.74
N PRO A 779 -3.51 7.07 0.64
CA PRO A 779 -4.09 8.14 1.44
C PRO A 779 -5.51 8.46 1.01
N ARG A 780 -6.40 8.59 2.00
CA ARG A 780 -7.80 8.95 1.84
C ARG A 780 -8.10 10.15 2.73
N SER A 781 -8.82 11.12 2.19
CA SER A 781 -9.14 12.37 2.86
C SER A 781 -10.30 13.07 2.16
N TYR A 782 -11.14 13.76 2.91
CA TYR A 782 -12.17 14.63 2.35
C TYR A 782 -11.57 16.00 2.00
N LEU A 783 -11.71 16.40 0.74
CA LEU A 783 -11.14 17.65 0.17
C LEU A 783 -9.62 17.80 0.33
N GLY A 784 -8.91 16.74 0.74
CA GLY A 784 -7.52 16.83 1.19
C GLY A 784 -7.29 17.66 2.46
N LEU A 785 -8.36 17.91 3.23
CA LEU A 785 -8.36 18.73 4.44
C LEU A 785 -8.54 17.90 5.72
N MET A 786 -9.39 16.87 5.72
CA MET A 786 -9.66 16.04 6.90
C MET A 786 -9.71 14.56 6.54
N VAL A 787 -9.51 13.69 7.53
CA VAL A 787 -9.60 12.23 7.39
C VAL A 787 -10.74 11.73 8.28
N ALA A 788 -11.67 10.97 7.71
CA ALA A 788 -12.73 10.31 8.47
C ALA A 788 -12.12 9.37 9.51
N GLY A 789 -12.67 9.37 10.72
CA GLY A 789 -12.12 8.70 11.90
C GLY A 789 -11.12 9.53 12.70
N PHE A 790 -10.74 10.74 12.26
CA PHE A 790 -9.75 11.60 12.94
C PHE A 790 -10.32 13.00 13.22
N PRO A 791 -11.20 13.16 14.24
CA PRO A 791 -11.88 14.43 14.50
C PRO A 791 -10.90 15.56 14.87
N ASN A 792 -11.25 16.80 14.50
CA ASN A 792 -10.46 18.01 14.73
C ASN A 792 -9.02 17.96 14.19
N MET A 793 -8.67 16.98 13.34
CA MET A 793 -7.38 16.89 12.68
C MET A 793 -7.49 17.39 11.24
N TYR A 794 -6.63 18.33 10.88
CA TYR A 794 -6.60 18.94 9.56
C TYR A 794 -5.25 18.74 8.86
N LEU A 795 -5.29 18.62 7.55
CA LEU A 795 -4.14 18.54 6.65
C LEU A 795 -4.06 19.85 5.87
N ILE A 796 -2.87 20.42 5.78
CA ILE A 796 -2.61 21.52 4.84
C ILE A 796 -1.83 20.97 3.65
N THR A 797 -2.32 21.26 2.44
CA THR A 797 -1.78 20.71 1.18
C THR A 797 -1.72 19.17 1.19
N GLY A 798 -2.69 18.52 1.85
CA GLY A 798 -2.76 17.07 2.01
C GLY A 798 -2.95 16.31 0.69
N PRO A 799 -2.86 14.96 0.73
CA PRO A 799 -3.33 14.12 -0.37
C PRO A 799 -4.75 14.49 -0.79
N GLN A 800 -5.08 14.32 -2.06
CA GLN A 800 -6.39 14.60 -2.66
C GLN A 800 -6.83 16.07 -2.62
N SER A 801 -5.87 16.98 -2.42
CA SER A 801 -5.97 18.40 -2.76
C SER A 801 -5.00 18.73 -3.91
N PRO A 802 -5.11 19.92 -4.55
CA PRO A 802 -4.18 20.31 -5.62
C PRO A 802 -2.73 20.19 -5.20
N SER A 803 -2.41 20.63 -3.97
CA SER A 803 -1.11 20.41 -3.33
C SER A 803 0.04 20.70 -4.32
N VAL A 804 0.96 19.75 -4.48
CA VAL A 804 2.14 19.78 -5.36
C VAL A 804 1.84 19.91 -6.86
N LYS A 805 0.57 19.94 -7.27
CA LYS A 805 0.09 20.26 -8.61
C LYS A 805 -0.45 21.68 -8.72
N SER A 806 -0.20 22.51 -7.72
CA SER A 806 -0.51 23.93 -7.72
C SER A 806 0.65 24.73 -7.14
N GLN A 807 0.59 26.06 -7.27
CA GLN A 807 1.43 26.96 -6.53
C GLN A 807 1.14 26.81 -5.02
N MET A 808 2.11 26.21 -4.32
CA MET A 808 1.93 25.74 -2.94
C MET A 808 1.63 26.83 -1.91
N ILE A 809 2.06 28.08 -2.12
CA ILE A 809 1.75 29.16 -1.18
C ILE A 809 0.27 29.53 -1.22
N LEU A 810 -0.28 29.83 -2.41
CA LEU A 810 -1.71 30.08 -2.59
C LEU A 810 -2.58 28.91 -2.13
N ALA A 811 -2.18 27.67 -2.46
CA ALA A 811 -2.90 26.49 -1.99
C ALA A 811 -2.86 26.38 -0.46
N SER A 812 -1.72 26.71 0.18
CA SER A 812 -1.60 26.72 1.63
C SER A 812 -2.48 27.80 2.28
N GLU A 813 -2.53 29.00 1.70
CA GLU A 813 -3.40 30.08 2.18
C GLU A 813 -4.86 29.68 2.12
N HIS A 814 -5.30 29.20 0.96
CA HIS A 814 -6.67 28.73 0.75
C HIS A 814 -7.07 27.63 1.73
N HIS A 815 -6.22 26.62 1.95
CA HIS A 815 -6.50 25.54 2.92
C HIS A 815 -6.61 26.08 4.35
N VAL A 816 -5.72 26.97 4.77
CA VAL A 816 -5.75 27.57 6.10
C VAL A 816 -7.01 28.40 6.28
N ASP A 817 -7.45 29.14 5.26
CA ASP A 817 -8.66 29.95 5.30
C ASP A 817 -9.93 29.10 5.40
N ILE A 818 -10.02 27.98 4.67
CA ILE A 818 -11.13 27.04 4.83
C ILE A 818 -11.16 26.45 6.24
N ILE A 819 -10.00 26.00 6.76
CA ILE A 819 -9.92 25.47 8.12
C ILE A 819 -10.31 26.55 9.15
N ALA A 820 -9.93 27.80 8.93
CA ALA A 820 -10.35 28.94 9.75
C ALA A 820 -11.87 29.14 9.71
N GLY A 821 -12.50 29.01 8.54
CA GLY A 821 -13.96 29.03 8.39
C GLY A 821 -14.64 27.93 9.23
N ILE A 822 -14.17 26.68 9.13
CA ILE A 822 -14.68 25.56 9.93
C ILE A 822 -14.56 25.86 11.43
N VAL A 823 -13.38 26.29 11.89
CA VAL A 823 -13.13 26.60 13.30
C VAL A 823 -13.98 27.78 13.78
N GLN A 824 -14.24 28.77 12.92
CA GLN A 824 -15.12 29.88 13.23
C GLN A 824 -16.57 29.43 13.40
N THR A 825 -17.09 28.58 12.50
CA THR A 825 -18.42 27.97 12.64
C THR A 825 -18.53 27.16 13.93
N MET A 826 -17.54 26.31 14.24
CA MET A 826 -17.52 25.55 15.49
C MET A 826 -17.66 26.45 16.71
N ARG A 827 -16.92 27.57 16.76
CA ARG A 827 -16.97 28.51 17.88
C ARG A 827 -18.29 29.26 17.96
N ALA A 828 -18.84 29.68 16.81
CA ALA A 828 -20.10 30.43 16.76
C ALA A 828 -21.28 29.58 17.23
N GLU A 829 -21.28 28.28 16.91
CA GLU A 829 -22.37 27.35 17.22
C GLU A 829 -22.14 26.54 18.50
N GLY A 830 -20.95 26.62 19.10
CA GLY A 830 -20.62 25.91 20.34
C GLY A 830 -20.31 24.42 20.15
N HIS A 831 -19.79 24.03 18.98
CA HIS A 831 -19.32 22.67 18.72
C HIS A 831 -17.92 22.45 19.29
N ARG A 832 -17.68 21.26 19.84
CA ARG A 832 -16.38 20.82 20.38
C ARG A 832 -15.60 19.91 19.43
N SER A 833 -16.30 19.26 18.51
CA SER A 833 -15.70 18.33 17.54
C SER A 833 -16.28 18.53 16.15
N VAL A 834 -15.43 18.42 15.13
CA VAL A 834 -15.81 18.31 13.72
C VAL A 834 -15.04 17.17 13.08
N GLU A 835 -15.68 16.46 12.15
CA GLU A 835 -15.09 15.32 11.46
C GLU A 835 -15.61 15.21 10.03
N ALA A 836 -14.79 14.70 9.10
CA ALA A 836 -15.28 14.33 7.78
C ALA A 836 -16.19 13.10 7.87
N VAL A 837 -17.32 13.15 7.16
CA VAL A 837 -18.22 12.00 7.00
C VAL A 837 -17.56 10.99 6.06
N ALA A 838 -17.55 9.70 6.44
CA ALA A 838 -16.84 8.65 5.71
C ALA A 838 -17.35 8.48 4.28
N GLU A 839 -18.66 8.62 4.06
CA GLU A 839 -19.29 8.59 2.74
C GLU A 839 -18.81 9.75 1.86
N ALA A 840 -18.77 10.97 2.40
CA ALA A 840 -18.27 12.15 1.67
C ALA A 840 -16.78 12.04 1.33
N GLN A 841 -15.98 11.47 2.25
CA GLN A 841 -14.58 11.13 1.97
C GLN A 841 -14.47 10.15 0.79
N GLU A 842 -15.26 9.07 0.79
CA GLU A 842 -15.19 8.06 -0.28
C GLU A 842 -15.65 8.62 -1.63
N GLU A 843 -16.70 9.44 -1.65
CA GLU A 843 -17.15 10.15 -2.86
C GLU A 843 -16.04 11.07 -3.41
N TRP A 844 -15.38 11.82 -2.54
CA TRP A 844 -14.25 12.67 -2.94
C TRP A 844 -13.06 11.86 -3.45
N VAL A 845 -12.74 10.73 -2.80
CA VAL A 845 -11.69 9.81 -3.24
C VAL A 845 -12.01 9.27 -4.64
N GLY A 846 -13.25 8.85 -4.87
CA GLY A 846 -13.74 8.41 -6.18
C GLY A 846 -13.57 9.49 -7.25
N HIS A 847 -14.07 10.69 -6.99
CA HIS A 847 -13.94 11.84 -7.88
C HIS A 847 -12.48 12.18 -8.20
N ALA A 848 -11.61 12.25 -7.19
CA ALA A 848 -10.20 12.56 -7.38
C ALA A 848 -9.50 11.52 -8.28
N ASN A 849 -9.82 10.24 -8.12
CA ASN A 849 -9.30 9.17 -8.97
C ASN A 849 -9.85 9.27 -10.40
N GLU A 850 -11.15 9.49 -10.59
CA GLU A 850 -11.77 9.66 -11.91
C GLU A 850 -11.13 10.81 -12.69
N VAL A 851 -10.93 11.95 -12.02
CA VAL A 851 -10.25 13.13 -12.60
C VAL A 851 -8.80 12.82 -12.93
N ALA A 852 -8.08 12.08 -12.08
CA ALA A 852 -6.69 11.69 -12.36
C ALA A 852 -6.59 10.71 -13.54
N ASP A 853 -7.47 9.72 -13.62
CA ASP A 853 -7.49 8.70 -14.67
C ASP A 853 -7.78 9.26 -16.06
N ALA A 854 -8.50 10.39 -16.12
CA ALA A 854 -8.73 11.16 -17.35
C ALA A 854 -7.50 11.94 -17.85
N THR A 855 -6.35 11.84 -17.16
CA THR A 855 -5.11 12.54 -17.52
C THR A 855 -3.96 11.59 -17.83
N LEU A 856 -2.88 12.14 -18.37
CA LEU A 856 -1.63 11.43 -18.61
C LEU A 856 -0.76 11.28 -17.35
N TYR A 857 -1.12 11.91 -16.22
CA TYR A 857 -0.35 11.81 -14.98
C TYR A 857 -0.24 10.37 -14.47
N THR A 858 -1.29 9.57 -14.65
CA THR A 858 -1.34 8.16 -14.22
C THR A 858 -0.47 7.23 -15.08
N LYS A 859 0.01 7.71 -16.23
CA LYS A 859 0.82 6.92 -17.17
C LYS A 859 2.30 6.87 -16.81
N ALA A 860 2.76 7.64 -15.81
CA ALA A 860 4.15 7.66 -15.36
C ALA A 860 4.32 7.03 -13.97
N SER A 861 5.42 6.32 -13.76
CA SER A 861 5.84 5.92 -12.40
C SER A 861 6.57 7.09 -11.74
N THR A 862 5.96 7.69 -10.71
CA THR A 862 6.43 8.94 -10.10
C THR A 862 6.27 8.90 -8.58
N TRP A 863 6.74 9.94 -7.89
CA TRP A 863 6.42 10.09 -6.47
C TRP A 863 4.98 10.56 -6.22
N TYR A 864 4.27 11.10 -7.23
CA TYR A 864 2.84 11.43 -7.12
C TYR A 864 1.96 10.21 -6.88
N ASN A 865 2.37 9.05 -7.37
CA ASN A 865 1.66 7.78 -7.20
C ASN A 865 2.40 6.78 -6.32
N GLY A 866 3.30 7.25 -5.44
CA GLY A 866 4.01 6.41 -4.48
C GLY A 866 5.04 5.43 -5.07
N ALA A 867 5.20 5.37 -6.39
CA ALA A 867 6.07 4.40 -7.07
C ALA A 867 7.57 4.56 -6.74
N ASN A 868 7.95 5.66 -6.08
CA ASN A 868 9.32 5.91 -5.66
C ASN A 868 9.70 5.24 -4.32
N VAL A 869 8.72 4.74 -3.55
CA VAL A 869 8.95 4.06 -2.27
C VAL A 869 8.56 2.59 -2.41
N PRO A 870 9.50 1.63 -2.24
CA PRO A 870 9.18 0.21 -2.27
C PRO A 870 8.08 -0.15 -1.25
N GLY A 871 7.11 -0.95 -1.67
CA GLY A 871 5.97 -1.37 -0.83
C GLY A 871 4.88 -0.31 -0.61
N LYS A 872 5.05 0.92 -1.09
CA LYS A 872 4.01 1.96 -0.98
C LYS A 872 2.89 1.72 -2.01
N PRO A 873 1.61 1.93 -1.64
CA PRO A 873 0.49 1.84 -2.56
C PRO A 873 0.64 2.73 -3.79
N ARG A 874 0.21 2.21 -4.94
CA ARG A 874 0.21 2.95 -6.20
C ARG A 874 -1.12 3.62 -6.47
N VAL A 875 -1.32 4.78 -5.86
CA VAL A 875 -2.52 5.63 -6.03
C VAL A 875 -2.07 7.04 -6.32
N PHE A 876 -2.67 7.70 -7.32
CA PHE A 876 -2.34 9.08 -7.64
C PHE A 876 -2.84 10.00 -6.51
N MET A 877 -1.91 10.63 -5.80
CA MET A 877 -2.22 11.34 -4.55
C MET A 877 -2.73 12.77 -4.75
N PRO A 878 -2.23 13.62 -5.67
CA PRO A 878 -2.74 14.97 -5.84
C PRO A 878 -4.11 15.02 -6.55
N TYR A 879 -4.93 16.01 -6.24
CA TYR A 879 -6.10 16.35 -7.06
C TYR A 879 -5.64 17.14 -8.31
N VAL A 880 -6.06 16.72 -9.51
CA VAL A 880 -5.62 17.31 -10.79
C VAL A 880 -6.75 17.93 -11.61
N GLY A 881 -7.90 18.21 -10.99
CA GLY A 881 -8.99 18.97 -11.63
C GLY A 881 -8.67 20.46 -11.82
N GLY A 882 -7.55 20.92 -11.26
CA GLY A 882 -7.08 22.31 -11.33
C GLY A 882 -7.49 23.13 -10.10
N VAL A 883 -6.79 24.25 -9.88
CA VAL A 883 -7.00 25.13 -8.72
C VAL A 883 -8.42 25.69 -8.67
N LYS A 884 -8.94 26.14 -9.82
CA LYS A 884 -10.30 26.70 -9.94
C LYS A 884 -11.37 25.71 -9.47
N ALA A 885 -11.41 24.53 -10.08
CA ALA A 885 -12.43 23.51 -9.79
C ALA A 885 -12.36 23.02 -8.33
N TYR A 886 -11.15 22.92 -7.77
CA TYR A 886 -10.97 22.57 -6.37
C TYR A 886 -11.53 23.66 -5.43
N ARG A 887 -11.25 24.94 -5.72
CA ARG A 887 -11.77 26.06 -4.93
C ARG A 887 -13.29 26.11 -4.97
N GLU A 888 -13.88 26.04 -6.17
CA GLU A 888 -15.33 26.00 -6.35
C GLU A 888 -15.95 24.84 -5.55
N ALA A 889 -15.34 23.66 -5.56
CA ALA A 889 -15.81 22.53 -4.75
C ALA A 889 -15.73 22.79 -3.23
N CYS A 890 -14.75 23.56 -2.75
CA CYS A 890 -14.66 23.94 -1.34
C CYS A 890 -15.67 25.01 -0.97
N GLU A 891 -15.84 26.02 -1.82
CA GLU A 891 -16.83 27.10 -1.68
C GLU A 891 -18.27 26.53 -1.65
N ASP A 892 -18.58 25.57 -2.54
CA ASP A 892 -19.87 24.87 -2.56
C ASP A 892 -20.14 24.13 -1.25
N VAL A 893 -19.11 23.47 -0.70
CA VAL A 893 -19.22 22.76 0.58
C VAL A 893 -19.48 23.71 1.74
N GLU A 894 -18.80 24.86 1.79
CA GLU A 894 -19.05 25.91 2.78
C GLU A 894 -20.46 26.50 2.63
N HIS A 895 -20.88 26.83 1.40
CA HIS A 895 -22.20 27.38 1.10
C HIS A 895 -23.35 26.45 1.51
N ASP A 896 -23.16 25.14 1.32
CA ASP A 896 -24.11 24.09 1.72
C ASP A 896 -24.04 23.76 3.23
N GLY A 897 -23.54 24.66 4.06
CA GLY A 897 -23.48 24.49 5.51
C GLY A 897 -22.46 23.44 5.94
N TRP A 898 -21.27 23.45 5.32
CA TRP A 898 -20.19 22.48 5.53
C TRP A 898 -20.62 21.04 5.22
N ARG A 899 -21.23 20.83 4.04
CA ARG A 899 -21.65 19.51 3.55
C ARG A 899 -20.51 18.49 3.67
N GLY A 900 -20.82 17.30 4.17
CA GLY A 900 -19.81 16.24 4.35
C GLY A 900 -18.95 16.39 5.61
N PHE A 901 -19.16 17.43 6.42
CA PHE A 901 -18.63 17.53 7.78
C PHE A 901 -19.72 17.26 8.82
N ARG A 902 -19.34 16.65 9.94
CA ARG A 902 -20.21 16.39 11.08
C ARG A 902 -19.71 17.17 12.28
N PHE A 903 -20.51 18.10 12.77
CA PHE A 903 -20.23 18.89 13.98
C PHE A 903 -20.92 18.26 15.21
N GLN A 904 -20.26 18.31 16.37
CA GLN A 904 -20.72 17.70 17.61
C GLN A 904 -20.44 18.61 18.82
N HIS A 905 -21.37 18.62 19.78
CA HIS A 905 -21.30 19.37 21.04
C HIS A 905 -20.55 18.66 22.15
#